data_AF-A0A352PBE0-F1
#
_entry.id   AF-A0A352PBE0-F1
#
_cell.length_a   1.000
_cell.length_b   1.000
_cell.length_c   1.000
_cell.angle_alpha   90.00
_cell.angle_beta   90.00
_cell.angle_gamma   90.00
#
_symmetry.space_group_name_H-M   'P 1'
#
loop_
_entity.id
_entity.type
_entity.pdbx_description
1 polymer ?
#
loop_
_entity_poly.entity_id
_entity_poly.type
_entity_poly.pdbx_seq_one_letter_code
_entity_poly.pdbx_strand_id
1 'polypeptide(L)'
;MSGATDWGSCSGIASGTDLTETDCVTDQDQYLQYQATLTVQGALSPELYDISVPFTASDQLRPSVNAANVAITGLTSGNWTSTEPTITWTAGTDDTAVAGYCISLDEQTVDATPSASLNPETDAGEMNGLDDGITNNSTCPYIVAGTSVDLSSISGLTLPTNKQYWFSIKAVDAAGNVANDIAGPWQDLVSFKYDSTVPTNVAYLTMPSTNFSNVVDMNFSWPTSGGSASSDSESGVLGWQYQLNSSAGSWQGTTYNAEFDLDYIPATASAYTFIAARDEANVITGNNVVYFRTVDNAGNPSSAATYRTGNLTYGGEAPSFPGDGVVTIDPTTSDTNEFSLSWSEATPTDGQNVTSYYYMINTSPPSSLATLQGNASTYWDNGTEITLVAAALPNVNKGVNTVYVVAIDDAETPNYSPSNYISGSFTLNSTDPDNVGNLVASDSSIKSSSQWNVTLTWTAPSYQGAGNLTYLIYRSVDGSSFSRVGSTSGLSYVDNTPASVLYYYKVYSQDGAEAISSGTNAVSITPTGKWTSAPGLSVNPAVSSITTKKATITWSTDRTSDSKIQYGTGSGSYGSVEPSNSSQVAAHSIQLTGLSPGTTYYYKAKWTDEDGNTGTSSEYSFTTDAAPVAQNVNVTSIGLDSAVINYTVTGASQVKIYYGTTNSFGGSTTLTTSTSETTYSTILSGLTDGTKYYYRINVFDEETAEYEGTILDFTTLPRPKIATVRLQQVRGSSSSTVLVTWTSNTEISSIVTYYPSANASAAQDKIEIKLVKAHTMLIEGLLPNTAYTLIVKGRDKIGNEALSNPQTFTTATDTRPPVLANLKVETVIQGAGEETTAQLVVAWDTDELSTSQVAYGEGSSGNLVNKTQHDTDLTYNHVVVVPNLQPSRVYHVKAISFDDADNESQSVDRVVITPKATQSALNLVIINLSKAFGFLGNYGSN
;
A
#
# COMPACT_ATOMS: atom_id res chain seq x y z
N MET A 1 63.80 35.48 -29.17
CA MET A 1 64.85 34.45 -29.37
C MET A 1 66.18 35.17 -29.63
N SER A 2 67.01 35.38 -28.61
CA SER A 2 68.28 36.14 -28.75
C SER A 2 69.53 35.24 -28.82
N GLY A 3 69.36 33.95 -29.14
CA GLY A 3 70.45 32.98 -29.24
C GLY A 3 70.28 31.96 -30.36
N ALA A 4 69.33 32.17 -31.28
CA ALA A 4 69.14 31.28 -32.42
C ALA A 4 70.22 31.55 -33.49
N THR A 5 70.85 30.49 -33.99
CA THR A 5 71.87 30.54 -35.04
C THR A 5 71.30 31.16 -36.32
N ASP A 6 72.03 32.08 -36.96
CA ASP A 6 71.55 32.78 -38.16
C ASP A 6 71.37 31.78 -39.33
N TRP A 7 70.16 31.73 -39.89
CA TRP A 7 69.74 30.68 -40.81
C TRP A 7 70.52 30.67 -42.12
N GLY A 8 71.06 31.82 -42.53
CA GLY A 8 71.96 31.92 -43.70
C GLY A 8 73.27 31.16 -43.54
N SER A 9 73.60 30.72 -42.32
CA SER A 9 74.80 29.92 -42.02
C SER A 9 74.55 28.41 -41.99
N CYS A 10 73.29 27.96 -42.12
CA CYS A 10 72.93 26.55 -42.08
C CYS A 10 72.87 25.92 -43.48
N SER A 11 73.40 24.70 -43.62
CA SER A 11 73.29 23.94 -44.87
C SER A 11 71.86 23.44 -45.10
N GLY A 12 71.38 23.47 -46.35
CA GLY A 12 70.05 23.00 -46.72
C GLY A 12 69.84 21.52 -46.39
N ILE A 13 68.73 21.21 -45.71
CA ILE A 13 68.43 19.88 -45.16
C ILE A 13 67.43 19.18 -46.08
N ALA A 14 67.67 17.90 -46.38
CA ALA A 14 66.74 17.10 -47.17
C ALA A 14 65.49 16.76 -46.35
N SER A 15 64.35 16.62 -47.03
CA SER A 15 63.10 16.21 -46.38
C SER A 15 63.24 14.84 -45.71
N GLY A 16 62.82 14.74 -44.45
CA GLY A 16 62.86 13.51 -43.66
C GLY A 16 64.15 13.28 -42.86
N THR A 17 65.09 14.24 -42.86
CA THR A 17 66.30 14.19 -42.01
C THR A 17 66.02 14.82 -40.64
N ASP A 18 66.58 14.26 -39.57
CA ASP A 18 66.48 14.83 -38.22
C ASP A 18 67.26 16.15 -38.16
N LEU A 19 66.59 17.20 -37.68
CA LEU A 19 67.11 18.56 -37.63
C LEU A 19 68.19 18.74 -36.56
N THR A 20 68.16 17.92 -35.52
CA THR A 20 69.10 17.96 -34.38
C THR A 20 70.49 17.41 -34.74
N GLU A 21 70.60 16.69 -35.87
CA GLU A 21 71.88 16.20 -36.40
C GLU A 21 72.64 17.27 -37.22
N THR A 22 72.10 18.49 -37.32
CA THR A 22 72.76 19.64 -37.96
C THR A 22 73.13 20.72 -36.94
N ASP A 23 74.14 21.55 -37.22
CA ASP A 23 74.61 22.61 -36.31
C ASP A 23 73.59 23.77 -36.09
N CYS A 24 72.34 23.59 -36.54
CA CYS A 24 71.37 24.66 -36.67
C CYS A 24 70.35 24.73 -35.51
N VAL A 25 70.11 23.64 -34.75
CA VAL A 25 69.16 23.59 -33.61
C VAL A 25 69.55 22.52 -32.57
N THR A 26 69.18 22.70 -31.30
CA THR A 26 69.44 21.73 -30.21
C THR A 26 68.16 21.14 -29.61
N ASP A 27 68.27 19.94 -29.03
CA ASP A 27 67.15 19.08 -28.58
C ASP A 27 66.31 19.64 -27.40
N GLN A 28 66.66 20.82 -26.88
CA GLN A 28 65.94 21.49 -25.77
C GLN A 28 65.10 22.69 -26.21
N ASP A 29 65.08 23.01 -27.50
CA ASP A 29 64.29 24.11 -28.03
C ASP A 29 62.92 23.62 -28.53
N GLN A 30 61.82 24.27 -28.11
CA GLN A 30 60.49 24.00 -28.65
C GLN A 30 60.33 24.74 -29.99
N TYR A 31 60.10 24.02 -31.09
CA TYR A 31 59.91 24.61 -32.42
C TYR A 31 58.67 24.07 -33.16
N LEU A 32 58.19 24.84 -34.14
CA LEU A 32 57.09 24.48 -35.03
C LEU A 32 57.55 24.63 -36.49
N GLN A 33 57.37 23.60 -37.32
CA GLN A 33 57.73 23.63 -38.74
C GLN A 33 56.48 23.64 -39.63
N TYR A 34 56.52 24.40 -40.73
CA TYR A 34 55.52 24.37 -41.79
C TYR A 34 56.20 24.38 -43.17
N GLN A 35 55.53 23.80 -44.18
CA GLN A 35 55.93 23.88 -45.58
C GLN A 35 54.74 24.32 -46.43
N ALA A 36 54.87 25.45 -47.13
CA ALA A 36 53.88 25.90 -48.10
C ALA A 36 54.43 25.72 -49.52
N THR A 37 53.74 24.92 -50.34
CA THR A 37 54.08 24.74 -51.75
C THR A 37 53.03 25.47 -52.59
N LEU A 38 53.46 26.45 -53.39
CA LEU A 38 52.59 27.25 -54.25
C LEU A 38 52.83 26.87 -55.71
N THR A 39 51.78 26.45 -56.41
CA THR A 39 51.85 26.02 -57.82
C THR A 39 50.95 26.90 -58.68
N VAL A 40 51.43 27.32 -59.86
CA VAL A 40 50.72 28.29 -60.70
C VAL A 40 50.33 27.70 -62.06
N GLN A 41 49.15 28.07 -62.58
CA GLN A 41 48.84 27.98 -64.01
C GLN A 41 48.61 29.39 -64.58
N GLY A 42 49.53 29.85 -65.44
CA GLY A 42 49.47 31.19 -66.06
C GLY A 42 50.43 32.20 -65.43
N ALA A 43 50.41 33.44 -65.93
CA ALA A 43 51.43 34.46 -65.67
C ALA A 43 51.17 35.32 -64.41
N LEU A 44 50.92 34.71 -63.25
CA LEU A 44 50.87 35.42 -61.96
C LEU A 44 51.75 34.72 -60.91
N SER A 45 52.44 35.47 -60.06
CA SER A 45 53.25 34.94 -58.96
C SER A 45 52.49 35.03 -57.64
N PRO A 46 52.22 33.92 -56.92
CA PRO A 46 51.60 33.97 -55.60
C PRO A 46 52.61 34.34 -54.51
N GLU A 47 52.16 35.12 -53.52
CA GLU A 47 52.89 35.48 -52.29
C GLU A 47 52.12 34.98 -51.05
N LEU A 48 52.83 34.49 -50.04
CA LEU A 48 52.30 34.08 -48.74
C LEU A 48 52.76 35.11 -47.69
N TYR A 49 51.82 35.79 -47.02
CA TYR A 49 52.13 36.97 -46.19
C TYR A 49 52.44 36.64 -44.71
N ASP A 50 51.66 35.79 -44.03
CA ASP A 50 51.99 35.31 -42.67
C ASP A 50 51.47 33.89 -42.40
N ILE A 51 52.01 33.28 -41.34
CA ILE A 51 51.41 32.13 -40.65
C ILE A 51 51.36 32.45 -39.15
N SER A 52 50.15 32.46 -38.58
CA SER A 52 49.90 32.77 -37.17
C SER A 52 49.51 31.51 -36.39
N VAL A 53 50.17 31.27 -35.25
CA VAL A 53 49.96 30.09 -34.40
C VAL A 53 49.70 30.54 -32.96
N PRO A 54 48.46 30.42 -32.44
CA PRO A 54 48.16 30.77 -31.05
C PRO A 54 48.64 29.69 -30.07
N PHE A 55 49.29 30.09 -28.97
CA PHE A 55 49.72 29.22 -27.87
C PHE A 55 49.39 29.87 -26.52
N THR A 56 48.92 29.08 -25.56
CA THR A 56 48.66 29.51 -24.17
C THR A 56 49.37 28.53 -23.24
N ALA A 57 50.25 29.03 -22.37
CA ALA A 57 50.88 28.20 -21.34
C ALA A 57 49.82 27.78 -20.31
N SER A 58 49.67 26.48 -20.04
CA SER A 58 48.92 26.01 -18.88
C SER A 58 49.89 25.81 -17.74
N ASP A 59 49.54 26.34 -16.57
CA ASP A 59 50.21 25.99 -15.33
C ASP A 59 49.97 24.51 -15.01
N GLN A 60 51.02 23.83 -14.56
CA GLN A 60 51.05 22.39 -14.24
C GLN A 60 51.51 22.17 -12.80
N LEU A 61 51.84 23.23 -12.06
CA LEU A 61 52.25 23.16 -10.67
C LEU A 61 50.98 23.04 -9.80
N ARG A 62 51.01 22.11 -8.85
CA ARG A 62 49.90 21.90 -7.91
C ARG A 62 50.07 22.83 -6.70
N PRO A 63 48.98 23.14 -5.98
CA PRO A 63 49.04 23.89 -4.72
C PRO A 63 50.08 23.34 -3.75
N SER A 64 50.92 24.25 -3.23
CA SER A 64 52.04 23.92 -2.34
C SER A 64 51.65 23.56 -0.90
N VAL A 65 50.48 24.04 -0.42
CA VAL A 65 49.96 23.77 0.94
C VAL A 65 48.44 23.61 0.87
N ASN A 66 47.91 22.55 1.49
CA ASN A 66 46.48 22.29 1.59
C ASN A 66 45.79 23.12 2.71
N ALA A 67 44.46 23.02 2.83
CA ALA A 67 43.70 23.56 3.96
C ALA A 67 44.17 22.98 5.31
N ALA A 68 44.06 23.79 6.38
CA ALA A 68 44.44 23.41 7.74
C ALA A 68 43.39 23.82 8.78
N ASN A 69 43.50 23.37 10.02
CA ASN A 69 42.60 23.71 11.14
C ASN A 69 41.12 23.48 10.82
N VAL A 70 40.80 22.32 10.24
CA VAL A 70 39.42 21.97 9.91
C VAL A 70 38.63 21.75 11.20
N ALA A 71 37.49 22.41 11.33
CA ALA A 71 36.65 22.36 12.52
C ALA A 71 35.17 22.47 12.19
N ILE A 72 34.33 21.83 13.01
CA ILE A 72 32.88 21.95 12.95
C ILE A 72 32.44 23.09 13.87
N THR A 73 31.63 24.00 13.35
CA THR A 73 31.18 25.18 14.12
C THR A 73 30.15 24.76 15.17
N GLY A 74 30.42 25.02 16.44
CA GLY A 74 29.47 24.77 17.54
C GLY A 74 29.30 23.30 17.95
N LEU A 75 30.06 22.37 17.37
CA LEU A 75 29.98 20.93 17.66
C LEU A 75 31.38 20.35 17.87
N THR A 76 31.55 19.57 18.94
CA THR A 76 32.79 18.80 19.15
C THR A 76 32.89 17.67 18.13
N SER A 77 34.05 17.51 17.47
CA SER A 77 34.24 16.43 16.48
C SER A 77 33.98 15.06 17.10
N GLY A 78 33.15 14.25 16.43
CA GLY A 78 32.71 12.92 16.84
C GLY A 78 31.38 12.89 17.59
N ASN A 79 30.83 14.05 17.98
CA ASN A 79 29.55 14.13 18.67
C ASN A 79 28.36 14.00 17.71
N TRP A 80 27.19 13.72 18.31
CA TRP A 80 25.91 13.69 17.63
C TRP A 80 25.39 15.10 17.33
N THR A 81 24.70 15.25 16.21
CA THR A 81 23.96 16.46 15.85
C THR A 81 22.72 16.08 15.05
N SER A 82 21.67 16.89 15.20
CA SER A 82 20.41 16.78 14.48
C SER A 82 20.31 17.66 13.25
N THR A 83 21.27 18.56 13.08
CA THR A 83 21.35 19.45 11.93
C THR A 83 22.68 19.28 11.22
N GLU A 84 22.63 19.47 9.90
CA GLU A 84 23.80 19.45 9.03
C GLU A 84 24.71 20.64 9.41
N PRO A 85 25.95 20.40 9.85
CA PRO A 85 26.75 21.44 10.46
C PRO A 85 27.53 22.29 9.43
N THR A 86 27.99 23.46 9.87
CA THR A 86 28.95 24.27 9.11
C THR A 86 30.39 23.88 9.46
N ILE A 87 31.17 23.54 8.43
CA ILE A 87 32.59 23.17 8.55
C ILE A 87 33.45 24.34 8.06
N THR A 88 34.51 24.66 8.81
CA THR A 88 35.43 25.77 8.53
C THR A 88 36.87 25.29 8.49
N TRP A 89 37.73 26.01 7.76
CA TRP A 89 39.16 25.73 7.68
C TRP A 89 39.97 27.01 7.45
N THR A 90 41.29 26.90 7.59
CA THR A 90 42.26 27.92 7.19
C THR A 90 42.69 27.66 5.74
N ALA A 91 42.80 28.72 4.94
CA ALA A 91 43.15 28.62 3.53
C ALA A 91 44.56 28.03 3.30
N GLY A 92 44.70 27.24 2.22
CA GLY A 92 45.99 26.75 1.72
C GLY A 92 46.79 27.81 0.95
N THR A 93 47.94 27.43 0.39
CA THR A 93 48.79 28.35 -0.40
C THR A 93 49.28 27.73 -1.70
N ASP A 94 49.41 28.58 -2.72
CA ASP A 94 49.86 28.26 -4.06
C ASP A 94 50.76 29.39 -4.62
N ASP A 95 51.53 29.13 -5.68
CA ASP A 95 52.39 30.13 -6.32
C ASP A 95 51.62 31.19 -7.12
N THR A 96 50.38 30.89 -7.53
CA THR A 96 49.45 31.85 -8.15
C THR A 96 48.36 32.29 -7.17
N ALA A 97 47.42 31.40 -6.84
CA ALA A 97 46.37 31.52 -5.82
C ALA A 97 45.51 30.25 -5.76
N VAL A 98 45.03 29.88 -4.57
CA VAL A 98 44.02 28.81 -4.41
C VAL A 98 42.66 29.33 -4.89
N ALA A 99 42.07 28.67 -5.89
CA ALA A 99 40.78 29.01 -6.47
C ALA A 99 39.60 28.34 -5.75
N GLY A 100 39.83 27.21 -5.07
CA GLY A 100 38.80 26.51 -4.32
C GLY A 100 39.31 25.25 -3.61
N TYR A 101 38.39 24.44 -3.12
CA TYR A 101 38.69 23.20 -2.40
C TYR A 101 37.78 22.06 -2.86
N CYS A 102 38.35 20.95 -3.34
CA CYS A 102 37.62 19.71 -3.48
C CYS A 102 37.28 19.18 -2.09
N ILE A 103 36.02 18.83 -1.83
CA ILE A 103 35.58 18.27 -0.54
C ILE A 103 34.88 16.93 -0.74
N SER A 104 34.98 16.07 0.26
CA SER A 104 34.22 14.81 0.29
C SER A 104 33.67 14.54 1.69
N LEU A 105 32.52 13.85 1.73
CA LEU A 105 31.86 13.42 2.95
C LEU A 105 31.70 11.90 2.92
N ASP A 106 32.48 11.19 3.74
CA ASP A 106 32.46 9.72 3.83
C ASP A 106 31.39 9.26 4.84
N GLU A 107 30.41 8.50 4.38
CA GLU A 107 29.41 7.86 5.24
C GLU A 107 29.97 6.55 5.83
N GLN A 108 29.97 6.47 7.16
CA GLN A 108 30.31 5.26 7.90
C GLN A 108 29.24 4.88 8.91
N THR A 109 29.26 3.62 9.36
CA THR A 109 28.50 3.23 10.55
C THR A 109 29.05 3.96 11.78
N VAL A 110 28.18 4.30 12.73
CA VAL A 110 28.56 5.00 13.96
C VAL A 110 29.67 4.27 14.69
N ASP A 111 30.68 5.02 15.17
CA ASP A 111 31.87 4.54 15.87
C ASP A 111 32.78 3.61 15.06
N ALA A 112 32.59 3.53 13.74
CA ALA A 112 33.53 2.88 12.85
C ALA A 112 34.84 3.67 12.76
N THR A 113 35.93 2.94 12.54
CA THR A 113 37.21 3.54 12.19
C THR A 113 37.13 4.22 10.81
N PRO A 114 37.78 5.39 10.62
CA PRO A 114 37.79 6.10 9.34
C PRO A 114 38.26 5.18 8.19
N SER A 115 37.58 5.24 7.04
CA SER A 115 37.80 4.24 5.97
C SER A 115 39.03 4.51 5.11
N ALA A 116 39.65 5.70 5.21
CA ALA A 116 40.83 6.11 4.44
C ALA A 116 40.72 5.90 2.91
N SER A 117 39.50 5.77 2.37
CA SER A 117 39.26 5.29 1.00
C SER A 117 38.75 6.35 0.03
N LEU A 118 38.11 7.41 0.53
CA LEU A 118 37.56 8.49 -0.30
C LEU A 118 38.58 9.60 -0.51
N ASN A 119 38.84 9.91 -1.78
CA ASN A 119 39.72 11.00 -2.21
C ASN A 119 38.88 12.13 -2.82
N PRO A 120 38.84 13.34 -2.22
CA PRO A 120 38.07 14.48 -2.73
C PRO A 120 38.36 14.87 -4.19
N GLU A 121 39.56 14.54 -4.70
CA GLU A 121 39.94 14.78 -6.10
C GLU A 121 39.15 13.89 -7.09
N THR A 122 38.67 12.73 -6.64
CA THR A 122 38.05 11.72 -7.51
C THR A 122 36.66 11.28 -7.05
N ASP A 123 36.32 11.49 -5.78
CA ASP A 123 35.05 11.11 -5.20
C ASP A 123 34.64 12.09 -4.09
N ALA A 124 33.41 12.63 -4.18
CA ALA A 124 32.86 13.53 -3.18
C ALA A 124 31.99 12.83 -2.12
N GLY A 125 31.86 11.50 -2.18
CA GLY A 125 31.02 10.71 -1.27
C GLY A 125 29.54 11.09 -1.40
N GLU A 126 28.89 11.46 -0.30
CA GLU A 126 27.48 11.87 -0.28
C GLU A 126 27.17 13.12 -1.13
N MET A 127 28.20 13.88 -1.53
CA MET A 127 28.05 15.06 -2.38
C MET A 127 28.22 14.76 -3.88
N ASN A 128 28.43 13.50 -4.26
CA ASN A 128 28.75 13.13 -5.63
C ASN A 128 27.56 13.37 -6.59
N GLY A 129 27.79 14.11 -7.67
CA GLY A 129 26.77 14.43 -8.67
C GLY A 129 25.82 15.58 -8.27
N LEU A 130 26.04 16.22 -7.12
CA LEU A 130 25.35 17.46 -6.74
C LEU A 130 25.93 18.65 -7.51
N ASP A 131 25.08 19.65 -7.77
CA ASP A 131 25.50 20.90 -8.42
C ASP A 131 26.24 21.79 -7.41
N ASP A 132 27.52 22.06 -7.69
CA ASP A 132 28.38 22.94 -6.88
C ASP A 132 28.30 24.41 -7.34
N GLY A 133 27.52 24.71 -8.39
CA GLY A 133 27.35 26.06 -8.92
C GLY A 133 28.57 26.60 -9.69
N ILE A 134 29.58 25.78 -9.98
CA ILE A 134 30.81 26.18 -10.68
C ILE A 134 30.84 25.57 -12.09
N THR A 135 30.65 26.41 -13.12
CA THR A 135 30.63 25.94 -14.52
C THR A 135 32.04 25.61 -15.04
N ASN A 136 32.21 24.40 -15.62
CA ASN A 136 33.46 23.84 -16.21
C ASN A 136 34.49 23.27 -15.22
N ASN A 137 34.07 22.75 -14.07
CA ASN A 137 34.94 22.01 -13.17
C ASN A 137 35.15 20.56 -13.68
N SER A 138 36.28 20.28 -14.33
CA SER A 138 36.68 18.93 -14.74
C SER A 138 37.57 18.20 -13.73
N THR A 139 37.84 18.80 -12.57
CA THR A 139 38.95 18.39 -11.69
C THR A 139 38.55 17.94 -10.29
N CYS A 140 37.39 18.37 -9.77
CA CYS A 140 36.78 17.80 -8.56
C CYS A 140 35.35 17.35 -8.85
N PRO A 141 34.83 16.30 -8.20
CA PRO A 141 33.41 15.97 -8.24
C PRO A 141 32.51 16.98 -7.50
N TYR A 142 33.04 17.69 -6.48
CA TYR A 142 32.36 18.79 -5.79
C TYR A 142 33.40 19.79 -5.26
N ILE A 143 33.30 21.07 -5.66
CA ILE A 143 34.24 22.13 -5.27
C ILE A 143 33.55 23.25 -4.50
N VAL A 144 34.19 23.75 -3.44
CA VAL A 144 33.72 24.91 -2.68
C VAL A 144 34.71 26.07 -2.81
N ALA A 145 34.18 27.27 -3.06
CA ALA A 145 34.94 28.51 -2.99
C ALA A 145 34.95 29.07 -1.56
N GLY A 146 36.09 29.58 -1.11
CA GLY A 146 36.24 30.16 0.23
C GLY A 146 36.73 29.16 1.29
N THR A 147 36.50 29.47 2.57
CA THR A 147 37.09 28.75 3.72
C THR A 147 36.06 28.13 4.68
N SER A 148 34.84 27.94 4.19
CA SER A 148 33.75 27.32 4.96
C SER A 148 32.72 26.70 4.03
N VAL A 149 32.07 25.63 4.48
CA VAL A 149 30.90 25.04 3.83
C VAL A 149 29.80 24.81 4.87
N ASP A 150 28.60 25.32 4.58
CA ASP A 150 27.39 25.01 5.34
C ASP A 150 26.67 23.87 4.64
N LEU A 151 26.75 22.67 5.22
CA LEU A 151 26.18 21.47 4.62
C LEU A 151 24.66 21.60 4.42
N SER A 152 23.96 22.34 5.31
CA SER A 152 22.52 22.59 5.21
C SER A 152 22.10 23.43 4.00
N SER A 153 23.04 24.15 3.41
CA SER A 153 22.82 24.99 2.22
C SER A 153 23.02 24.25 0.90
N ILE A 154 23.54 23.02 0.94
CA ILE A 154 23.85 22.23 -0.27
C ILE A 154 22.57 21.62 -0.82
N SER A 155 22.15 22.08 -2.00
CA SER A 155 20.93 21.59 -2.63
C SER A 155 21.05 20.12 -3.02
N GLY A 156 20.13 19.29 -2.53
CA GLY A 156 20.07 17.87 -2.85
C GLY A 156 20.94 16.97 -1.96
N LEU A 157 21.71 17.54 -1.03
CA LEU A 157 22.37 16.76 0.02
C LEU A 157 21.31 16.21 0.97
N THR A 158 21.36 14.90 1.22
CA THR A 158 20.50 14.24 2.21
C THR A 158 21.35 13.25 2.99
N LEU A 159 21.50 13.46 4.29
CA LEU A 159 22.26 12.56 5.16
C LEU A 159 21.34 11.53 5.81
N PRO A 160 21.54 10.21 5.57
CA PRO A 160 20.90 9.18 6.36
C PRO A 160 21.14 9.32 7.88
N THR A 161 20.09 9.13 8.67
CA THR A 161 20.19 9.07 10.14
C THR A 161 20.99 7.84 10.59
N ASN A 162 21.55 7.90 11.80
CA ASN A 162 22.33 6.85 12.44
C ASN A 162 23.62 6.50 11.67
N LYS A 163 24.29 7.55 11.21
CA LYS A 163 25.55 7.46 10.47
C LYS A 163 26.57 8.42 11.05
N GLN A 164 27.85 8.10 10.84
CA GLN A 164 28.96 8.99 11.15
C GLN A 164 29.60 9.44 9.84
N TYR A 165 29.71 10.75 9.69
CA TYR A 165 30.25 11.37 8.50
C TYR A 165 31.65 11.92 8.76
N TRP A 166 32.59 11.59 7.89
CA TRP A 166 33.97 12.10 7.96
C TRP A 166 34.23 13.07 6.82
N PHE A 167 34.80 14.23 7.15
CA PHE A 167 35.04 15.31 6.19
C PHE A 167 36.50 15.34 5.74
N SER A 168 36.70 15.37 4.43
CA SER A 168 38.01 15.44 3.78
C SER A 168 38.08 16.61 2.79
N ILE A 169 39.28 17.18 2.60
CA ILE A 169 39.44 18.42 1.82
C ILE A 169 40.80 18.51 1.10
N LYS A 170 40.81 18.97 -0.16
CA LYS A 170 42.01 19.27 -0.94
C LYS A 170 41.91 20.62 -1.65
N ALA A 171 42.95 21.45 -1.56
CA ALA A 171 43.05 22.73 -2.26
C ALA A 171 43.21 22.55 -3.78
N VAL A 172 42.67 23.51 -4.52
CA VAL A 172 42.65 23.57 -6.00
C VAL A 172 43.13 24.95 -6.44
N ASP A 173 44.09 25.01 -7.36
CA ASP A 173 44.56 26.28 -7.95
C ASP A 173 43.66 26.79 -9.10
N ALA A 174 44.01 27.94 -9.67
CA ALA A 174 43.28 28.55 -10.78
C ALA A 174 43.40 27.81 -12.12
N ALA A 175 44.42 26.96 -12.29
CA ALA A 175 44.58 26.09 -13.46
C ALA A 175 43.85 24.74 -13.30
N GLY A 176 43.26 24.51 -12.13
CA GLY A 176 42.51 23.31 -11.78
C GLY A 176 43.38 22.21 -11.17
N ASN A 177 44.67 22.41 -10.93
CA ASN A 177 45.48 21.36 -10.32
C ASN A 177 45.13 21.21 -8.83
N VAL A 178 44.99 19.95 -8.40
CA VAL A 178 44.59 19.60 -7.02
C VAL A 178 45.83 19.23 -6.21
N ALA A 179 45.90 19.69 -4.95
CA ALA A 179 47.01 19.39 -4.05
C ALA A 179 47.26 17.88 -3.92
N ASN A 180 48.50 17.42 -4.17
CA ASN A 180 48.87 16.00 -4.17
C ASN A 180 49.88 15.72 -3.05
N ASP A 181 49.40 15.73 -1.81
CA ASP A 181 50.19 15.26 -0.69
C ASP A 181 50.04 13.74 -0.56
N ILE A 182 51.19 13.07 -0.47
CA ILE A 182 51.38 11.66 -0.08
C ILE A 182 50.50 11.37 1.16
N ALA A 183 49.87 10.18 1.19
CA ALA A 183 48.87 9.76 2.19
C ALA A 183 49.01 10.39 3.59
N GLY A 184 47.98 11.17 3.99
CA GLY A 184 47.74 11.74 5.33
C GLY A 184 48.30 13.16 5.52
N PRO A 185 47.54 14.23 5.17
CA PRO A 185 46.84 15.06 6.18
C PRO A 185 45.56 15.75 5.66
N TRP A 186 44.82 15.11 4.74
CA TRP A 186 43.63 15.68 4.08
C TRP A 186 42.36 14.83 4.23
N GLN A 187 42.50 13.62 4.78
CA GLN A 187 41.42 12.65 4.95
C GLN A 187 40.85 12.70 6.37
N ASP A 188 39.54 12.54 6.48
CA ASP A 188 38.82 12.23 7.72
C ASP A 188 39.22 13.15 8.89
N LEU A 189 39.29 14.46 8.61
CA LEU A 189 39.90 15.46 9.50
C LEU A 189 39.01 15.79 10.70
N VAL A 190 37.70 15.80 10.46
CA VAL A 190 36.66 15.96 11.49
C VAL A 190 35.52 15.01 11.18
N SER A 191 34.75 14.66 12.21
CA SER A 191 33.54 13.85 12.02
C SER A 191 32.38 14.36 12.84
N PHE A 192 31.18 13.99 12.44
CA PHE A 192 29.97 14.14 13.24
C PHE A 192 29.06 12.93 13.04
N LYS A 193 28.28 12.60 14.05
CA LYS A 193 27.23 11.58 13.96
C LYS A 193 25.92 12.30 13.70
N TYR A 194 25.16 11.85 12.72
CA TYR A 194 23.93 12.52 12.32
C TYR A 194 22.73 11.70 12.76
N ASP A 195 21.82 12.35 13.49
CA ASP A 195 20.54 11.78 13.86
C ASP A 195 19.44 12.85 13.81
N SER A 196 18.59 12.75 12.79
CA SER A 196 17.42 13.61 12.62
C SER A 196 16.13 12.95 13.14
N THR A 197 16.21 11.76 13.75
CA THR A 197 15.06 11.05 14.29
C THR A 197 14.68 11.68 15.62
N VAL A 198 13.39 11.92 15.83
CA VAL A 198 12.92 12.46 17.12
C VAL A 198 12.71 11.32 18.13
N PRO A 199 13.10 11.50 19.41
CA PRO A 199 12.94 10.49 20.43
C PRO A 199 11.46 10.26 20.78
N THR A 200 11.16 9.07 21.30
CA THR A 200 9.87 8.81 21.94
C THR A 200 9.81 9.42 23.34
N ASN A 201 8.65 9.97 23.70
CA ASN A 201 8.42 10.49 25.04
C ASN A 201 7.96 9.37 26.00
N VAL A 202 8.10 9.60 27.31
CA VAL A 202 7.62 8.67 28.35
C VAL A 202 6.14 8.35 28.17
N ALA A 203 5.68 7.18 28.61
CA ALA A 203 4.27 6.80 28.45
C ALA A 203 3.33 7.60 29.38
N TYR A 204 3.78 7.92 30.60
CA TYR A 204 2.99 8.63 31.61
C TYR A 204 3.89 9.38 32.59
N LEU A 205 3.29 10.35 33.29
CA LEU A 205 3.84 10.96 34.50
C LEU A 205 3.09 10.42 35.72
N THR A 206 3.80 10.20 36.82
CA THR A 206 3.23 9.88 38.12
C THR A 206 3.18 11.15 38.94
N MET A 207 1.97 11.67 39.16
CA MET A 207 1.70 12.90 39.90
C MET A 207 1.18 12.57 41.30
N PRO A 208 1.71 13.19 42.37
CA PRO A 208 1.13 13.08 43.71
C PRO A 208 -0.30 13.60 43.73
N SER A 209 -1.18 12.95 44.49
CA SER A 209 -2.58 13.37 44.67
C SER A 209 -2.78 14.39 45.80
N THR A 210 -1.69 14.97 46.31
CA THR A 210 -1.69 15.91 47.43
C THR A 210 -1.88 17.34 46.94
N ASN A 211 -2.57 18.16 47.74
CA ASN A 211 -2.55 19.60 47.55
C ASN A 211 -1.27 20.15 48.19
N PHE A 212 -0.39 20.76 47.39
CA PHE A 212 0.86 21.33 47.88
C PHE A 212 0.64 22.77 48.35
N SER A 213 1.39 23.17 49.36
CA SER A 213 1.35 24.56 49.85
C SER A 213 2.73 25.18 50.00
N ASN A 214 3.76 24.52 49.48
CA ASN A 214 5.07 25.09 49.29
C ASN A 214 5.67 24.51 48.00
N VAL A 215 6.28 25.37 47.20
CA VAL A 215 6.89 25.01 45.92
C VAL A 215 7.97 23.95 46.11
N VAL A 216 8.78 24.03 47.16
CA VAL A 216 9.89 23.07 47.35
C VAL A 216 9.42 21.64 47.69
N ASP A 217 8.15 21.47 48.04
CA ASP A 217 7.55 20.15 48.28
C ASP A 217 6.97 19.54 46.99
N MET A 218 6.71 20.36 45.96
CA MET A 218 6.12 19.92 44.69
C MET A 218 7.08 19.01 43.94
N ASN A 219 6.58 17.85 43.52
CA ASN A 219 7.38 16.87 42.80
C ASN A 219 6.53 16.00 41.88
N PHE A 220 7.19 15.36 40.91
CA PHE A 220 6.59 14.34 40.06
C PHE A 220 7.66 13.34 39.58
N SER A 221 7.22 12.18 39.07
CA SER A 221 8.12 11.11 38.59
C SER A 221 7.67 10.49 37.28
N TRP A 222 8.56 9.74 36.63
CA TRP A 222 8.30 9.11 35.32
C TRP A 222 9.09 7.79 35.16
N PRO A 223 8.67 6.90 34.25
CA PRO A 223 9.38 5.65 33.99
C PRO A 223 10.71 5.89 33.26
N THR A 224 11.77 5.24 33.74
CA THR A 224 13.13 5.29 33.14
C THR A 224 13.61 3.95 32.56
N SER A 225 12.81 2.88 32.68
CA SER A 225 13.10 1.57 32.08
C SER A 225 11.84 0.88 31.56
N GLY A 226 12.02 -0.13 30.70
CA GLY A 226 10.95 -0.90 30.08
C GLY A 226 10.25 -0.16 28.93
N GLY A 227 9.19 -0.77 28.37
CA GLY A 227 8.48 -0.24 27.19
C GLY A 227 7.69 1.06 27.42
N SER A 228 7.67 1.58 28.65
CA SER A 228 7.02 2.84 29.02
C SER A 228 8.02 4.00 29.15
N ALA A 229 9.32 3.72 29.15
CA ALA A 229 10.36 4.72 29.21
C ALA A 229 10.57 5.38 27.84
N SER A 230 11.17 6.57 27.85
CA SER A 230 11.67 7.18 26.63
C SER A 230 12.71 6.30 25.96
N SER A 231 12.64 6.22 24.64
CA SER A 231 13.65 5.56 23.83
C SER A 231 13.91 6.33 22.55
N ASP A 232 15.15 6.23 22.11
CA ASP A 232 15.61 6.64 20.80
C ASP A 232 16.57 5.54 20.31
N SER A 233 16.38 5.07 19.08
CA SER A 233 17.12 3.92 18.55
C SER A 233 18.43 4.31 17.88
N GLU A 234 18.68 5.60 17.73
CA GLU A 234 19.74 6.17 16.91
C GLU A 234 20.83 6.76 17.81
N SER A 235 20.59 7.94 18.41
CA SER A 235 21.54 8.59 19.32
C SER A 235 21.30 8.25 20.79
N GLY A 236 20.13 7.74 21.15
CA GLY A 236 19.74 7.44 22.53
C GLY A 236 19.35 8.68 23.32
N VAL A 237 18.81 8.50 24.53
CA VAL A 237 18.20 9.60 25.30
C VAL A 237 19.25 10.39 26.10
N LEU A 238 19.29 11.72 25.91
CA LEU A 238 20.08 12.65 26.73
C LEU A 238 19.38 12.93 28.07
N GLY A 239 18.06 13.14 28.01
CA GLY A 239 17.24 13.39 29.19
C GLY A 239 15.88 13.98 28.86
N TRP A 240 15.36 14.80 29.76
CA TRP A 240 14.01 15.37 29.64
C TRP A 240 13.97 16.85 29.93
N GLN A 241 12.91 17.51 29.52
CA GLN A 241 12.65 18.89 29.85
C GLN A 241 11.21 19.05 30.30
N TYR A 242 10.94 20.09 31.08
CA TYR A 242 9.59 20.44 31.49
C TYR A 242 9.27 21.92 31.32
N GLN A 243 7.98 22.23 31.29
CA GLN A 243 7.43 23.57 31.48
C GLN A 243 6.20 23.51 32.37
N LEU A 244 5.87 24.64 32.98
CA LEU A 244 4.66 24.81 33.78
C LEU A 244 3.67 25.71 33.04
N ASN A 245 2.41 25.30 33.01
CA ASN A 245 1.24 26.08 32.57
C ASN A 245 1.23 26.52 31.09
N SER A 246 2.31 26.26 30.35
CA SER A 246 2.46 26.54 28.92
C SER A 246 3.46 25.56 28.30
N SER A 247 3.38 25.38 26.98
CA SER A 247 4.38 24.65 26.18
C SER A 247 5.13 25.55 25.18
N ALA A 248 4.88 26.87 25.23
CA ALA A 248 5.40 27.86 24.29
C ALA A 248 6.56 28.71 24.85
N GLY A 249 7.08 28.38 26.05
CA GLY A 249 8.15 29.12 26.71
C GLY A 249 9.54 28.48 26.58
N SER A 250 10.44 28.85 27.49
CA SER A 250 11.75 28.20 27.66
C SER A 250 11.61 26.92 28.46
N TRP A 251 12.05 25.81 27.86
CA TRP A 251 12.06 24.50 28.50
C TRP A 251 13.11 24.43 29.59
N GLN A 252 12.72 23.90 30.74
CA GLN A 252 13.53 23.87 31.96
C GLN A 252 14.17 22.50 32.18
N GLY A 253 15.32 22.53 32.83
CA GLY A 253 16.09 21.35 33.23
C GLY A 253 17.01 21.67 34.40
N THR A 254 17.73 20.66 34.90
CA THR A 254 18.68 20.82 36.02
C THR A 254 20.12 21.00 35.55
N THR A 255 20.41 20.72 34.28
CA THR A 255 21.74 20.75 33.67
C THR A 255 21.67 21.50 32.34
N TYR A 256 22.65 22.35 32.06
CA TYR A 256 22.77 23.09 30.80
C TYR A 256 23.70 22.34 29.83
N ASN A 257 23.26 22.16 28.58
CA ASN A 257 24.07 21.69 27.47
C ASN A 257 24.42 22.88 26.56
N ALA A 258 25.71 23.19 26.44
CA ALA A 258 26.19 24.32 25.66
C ALA A 258 26.24 24.06 24.13
N GLU A 259 26.30 22.81 23.67
CA GLU A 259 26.33 22.47 22.23
C GLU A 259 24.96 22.74 21.58
N PHE A 260 23.88 22.46 22.30
CA PHE A 260 22.50 22.63 21.82
C PHE A 260 21.75 23.83 22.44
N ASP A 261 22.43 24.60 23.30
CA ASP A 261 21.86 25.73 24.06
C ASP A 261 20.52 25.38 24.74
N LEU A 262 20.51 24.28 25.51
CA LEU A 262 19.29 23.79 26.17
C LEU A 262 19.54 23.33 27.61
N ASP A 263 18.53 23.50 28.46
CA ASP A 263 18.50 22.92 29.80
C ASP A 263 17.78 21.57 29.78
N TYR A 264 18.30 20.55 30.45
CA TYR A 264 17.68 19.23 30.55
C TYR A 264 17.84 18.62 31.94
N ILE A 265 16.96 17.68 32.26
CA ILE A 265 17.03 16.77 33.40
C ILE A 265 17.76 15.51 32.91
N PRO A 266 18.92 15.12 33.50
CA PRO A 266 19.71 13.99 33.03
C PRO A 266 18.94 12.67 32.98
N ALA A 267 19.26 11.81 32.01
CA ALA A 267 18.67 10.48 31.81
C ALA A 267 18.73 9.54 33.05
N THR A 268 19.59 9.84 34.02
CA THR A 268 19.72 9.11 35.29
C THR A 268 18.63 9.45 36.31
N ALA A 269 17.89 10.55 36.12
CA ALA A 269 16.83 10.97 37.03
C ALA A 269 15.52 10.20 36.74
N SER A 270 14.78 9.86 37.79
CA SER A 270 13.45 9.24 37.70
C SER A 270 12.34 10.10 38.30
N ALA A 271 12.70 11.24 38.89
CA ALA A 271 11.80 12.18 39.52
C ALA A 271 12.41 13.58 39.53
N TYR A 272 11.56 14.58 39.70
CA TYR A 272 11.95 15.97 39.85
C TYR A 272 11.19 16.61 41.01
N THR A 273 11.94 17.26 41.91
CA THR A 273 11.42 18.08 43.01
C THR A 273 11.75 19.53 42.72
N PHE A 274 10.77 20.41 42.89
CA PHE A 274 10.86 21.80 42.49
C PHE A 274 11.77 22.56 43.46
N ILE A 275 12.36 23.65 42.96
CA ILE A 275 13.14 24.57 43.77
C ILE A 275 12.59 25.98 43.60
N ALA A 276 12.53 26.73 44.70
CA ALA A 276 11.96 28.08 44.69
C ALA A 276 12.63 28.97 43.63
N ALA A 277 13.97 28.96 43.57
CA ALA A 277 14.76 29.79 42.65
C ALA A 277 14.46 29.61 41.15
N ARG A 278 13.85 28.49 40.73
CA ARG A 278 13.56 28.19 39.31
C ARG A 278 12.07 28.08 39.02
N ASP A 279 11.31 27.47 39.94
CA ASP A 279 9.96 27.04 39.64
C ASP A 279 8.90 27.99 40.19
N GLU A 280 9.16 28.65 41.30
CA GLU A 280 8.15 29.42 42.06
C GLU A 280 7.49 30.51 41.23
N ALA A 281 8.27 31.24 40.42
CA ALA A 281 7.75 32.29 39.55
C ALA A 281 6.72 31.80 38.50
N ASN A 282 6.69 30.50 38.21
CA ASN A 282 5.81 29.88 37.22
C ASN A 282 4.67 29.05 37.85
N VAL A 283 4.66 28.89 39.18
CA VAL A 283 3.59 28.21 39.91
C VAL A 283 2.44 29.20 40.16
N ILE A 284 1.21 28.74 39.92
CA ILE A 284 -0.02 29.50 40.19
C ILE A 284 -0.88 28.79 41.24
N THR A 285 -1.70 29.53 41.97
CA THR A 285 -2.72 28.94 42.84
C THR A 285 -3.72 28.12 42.01
N GLY A 286 -4.06 26.92 42.51
CA GLY A 286 -4.92 25.96 41.84
C GLY A 286 -4.13 24.93 41.03
N ASN A 287 -4.63 24.57 39.86
CA ASN A 287 -4.07 23.50 39.04
C ASN A 287 -2.89 23.98 38.20
N ASN A 288 -1.73 23.37 38.37
CA ASN A 288 -0.52 23.60 37.58
C ASN A 288 -0.30 22.44 36.62
N VAL A 289 -0.25 22.74 35.31
CA VAL A 289 -0.02 21.72 34.28
C VAL A 289 1.47 21.63 34.01
N VAL A 290 2.07 20.47 34.30
CA VAL A 290 3.43 20.13 33.87
C VAL A 290 3.34 19.64 32.43
N TYR A 291 4.07 20.27 31.52
CA TYR A 291 4.36 19.75 30.19
C TYR A 291 5.74 19.11 30.20
N PHE A 292 5.86 17.89 29.69
CA PHE A 292 7.08 17.09 29.78
C PHE A 292 7.44 16.48 28.42
N ARG A 293 8.72 16.58 28.04
CA ARG A 293 9.24 16.07 26.76
C ARG A 293 10.63 15.45 26.92
N THR A 294 11.00 14.60 25.98
CA THR A 294 12.33 13.96 25.91
C THR A 294 13.25 14.73 24.97
N VAL A 295 14.55 14.70 25.23
CA VAL A 295 15.61 15.14 24.33
C VAL A 295 16.62 14.00 24.16
N ASP A 296 17.03 13.73 22.93
CA ASP A 296 18.05 12.72 22.63
C ASP A 296 19.48 13.29 22.66
N ASN A 297 20.49 12.45 22.42
CA ASN A 297 21.90 12.87 22.43
C ASN A 297 22.28 13.71 21.20
N ALA A 298 21.46 13.75 20.15
CA ALA A 298 21.62 14.61 18.98
C ALA A 298 20.93 15.99 19.13
N GLY A 299 20.25 16.21 20.25
CA GLY A 299 19.54 17.45 20.56
C GLY A 299 18.11 17.52 20.02
N ASN A 300 17.55 16.43 19.46
CA ASN A 300 16.17 16.43 19.00
C ASN A 300 15.20 16.35 20.20
N PRO A 301 14.24 17.29 20.31
CA PRO A 301 13.14 17.14 21.23
C PRO A 301 12.07 16.21 20.66
N SER A 302 11.42 15.42 21.54
CA SER A 302 10.26 14.62 21.17
C SER A 302 9.13 15.51 20.62
N SER A 303 8.38 15.00 19.65
CA SER A 303 7.30 15.75 18.98
C SER A 303 6.28 16.35 19.96
N ALA A 304 5.79 17.56 19.64
CA ALA A 304 4.74 18.23 20.41
C ALA A 304 3.45 17.41 20.58
N ALA A 305 3.13 16.56 19.61
CA ALA A 305 1.99 15.63 19.70
C ALA A 305 2.16 14.56 20.79
N THR A 306 3.40 14.36 21.27
CA THR A 306 3.76 13.35 22.28
C THR A 306 4.07 13.95 23.64
N TYR A 307 3.92 15.26 23.83
CA TYR A 307 4.07 15.88 25.15
C TYR A 307 3.20 15.16 26.17
N ARG A 308 3.81 14.86 27.32
CA ARG A 308 3.09 14.30 28.46
C ARG A 308 2.74 15.40 29.41
N THR A 309 1.51 15.35 29.91
CA THR A 309 1.02 16.32 30.86
C THR A 309 0.63 15.65 32.16
N GLY A 310 0.84 16.38 33.25
CA GLY A 310 0.45 15.98 34.58
C GLY A 310 0.03 17.21 35.37
N ASN A 311 -0.88 17.03 36.31
CA ASN A 311 -1.43 18.11 37.12
C ASN A 311 -0.84 18.06 38.53
N LEU A 312 -0.35 19.20 39.02
CA LEU A 312 -0.02 19.43 40.43
C LEU A 312 -0.95 20.51 40.97
N THR A 313 -1.59 20.25 42.10
CA THR A 313 -2.44 21.25 42.74
C THR A 313 -1.64 22.01 43.78
N TYR A 314 -1.68 23.33 43.72
CA TYR A 314 -1.05 24.23 44.68
C TYR A 314 -2.12 25.08 45.38
N GLY A 315 -2.29 24.90 46.70
CA GLY A 315 -3.33 25.54 47.51
C GLY A 315 -3.07 27.01 47.85
N GLY A 316 -1.84 27.47 47.70
CA GLY A 316 -1.35 28.74 48.25
C GLY A 316 -0.20 28.49 49.24
N GLU A 317 0.45 29.56 49.70
CA GLU A 317 1.58 29.43 50.63
C GLU A 317 1.10 28.97 52.01
N ALA A 318 1.70 27.89 52.53
CA ALA A 318 1.53 27.47 53.91
C ALA A 318 2.12 28.50 54.87
N PRO A 319 1.62 28.58 56.12
CA PRO A 319 2.23 29.42 57.14
C PRO A 319 3.73 29.18 57.25
N SER A 320 4.48 30.27 57.37
CA SER A 320 5.93 30.25 57.48
C SER A 320 6.35 30.77 58.85
N PHE A 321 7.37 30.15 59.43
CA PHE A 321 7.99 30.68 60.65
C PHE A 321 9.03 31.74 60.29
N PRO A 322 9.34 32.68 61.21
CA PRO A 322 10.46 33.60 61.04
C PRO A 322 11.75 32.84 60.72
N GLY A 323 12.66 33.43 59.94
CA GLY A 323 13.93 32.78 59.57
C GLY A 323 14.84 32.45 60.77
N ASP A 324 14.60 33.09 61.91
CA ASP A 324 15.22 32.83 63.23
C ASP A 324 14.26 32.15 64.23
N GLY A 325 13.14 31.60 63.74
CA GLY A 325 12.16 30.90 64.54
C GLY A 325 12.75 29.68 65.25
N VAL A 326 12.41 29.50 66.52
CA VAL A 326 12.95 28.42 67.36
C VAL A 326 11.86 27.73 68.16
N VAL A 327 12.07 26.44 68.42
CA VAL A 327 11.36 25.71 69.47
C VAL A 327 12.21 25.79 70.74
N THR A 328 11.67 26.42 71.77
CA THR A 328 12.28 26.51 73.10
C THR A 328 11.75 25.39 73.98
N ILE A 329 12.67 24.65 74.61
CA ILE A 329 12.36 23.56 75.52
C ILE A 329 12.92 23.90 76.91
N ASP A 330 12.09 23.81 77.94
CA ASP A 330 12.51 24.06 79.34
C ASP A 330 12.08 22.90 80.25
N PRO A 331 13.04 22.25 80.96
CA PRO A 331 14.49 22.46 80.86
C PRO A 331 15.08 21.86 79.57
N THR A 332 16.19 22.42 79.07
CA THR A 332 16.88 21.84 77.90
C THR A 332 17.56 20.50 78.20
N THR A 333 17.73 20.15 79.47
CA THR A 333 18.22 18.85 79.95
C THR A 333 17.49 18.43 81.22
N SER A 334 17.04 17.18 81.30
CA SER A 334 16.39 16.62 82.49
C SER A 334 16.77 15.15 82.70
N ASP A 335 16.70 14.68 83.95
CA ASP A 335 16.83 13.26 84.29
C ASP A 335 15.48 12.52 84.24
N THR A 336 14.37 13.26 84.25
CA THR A 336 12.99 12.75 84.11
C THR A 336 12.35 13.27 82.83
N ASN A 337 11.45 12.50 82.23
CA ASN A 337 10.69 12.93 81.05
C ASN A 337 9.59 13.92 81.48
N GLU A 338 9.97 15.16 81.73
CA GLU A 338 9.06 16.26 82.10
C GLU A 338 9.60 17.56 81.50
N PHE A 339 8.97 18.01 80.41
CA PHE A 339 9.43 19.15 79.61
C PHE A 339 8.26 20.07 79.26
N SER A 340 8.52 21.36 79.24
CA SER A 340 7.63 22.37 78.65
C SER A 340 8.16 22.78 77.28
N LEU A 341 7.24 23.07 76.35
CA LEU A 341 7.56 23.49 74.98
C LEU A 341 6.98 24.88 74.71
N SER A 342 7.70 25.69 73.96
CA SER A 342 7.16 26.92 73.37
C SER A 342 7.82 27.18 72.02
N TRP A 343 7.14 27.86 71.11
CA TRP A 343 7.68 28.13 69.79
C TRP A 343 7.27 29.49 69.24
N SER A 344 8.03 29.97 68.25
CA SER A 344 7.72 31.20 67.52
C SER A 344 6.38 31.08 66.79
N GLU A 345 5.61 32.17 66.75
CA GLU A 345 4.36 32.24 65.99
C GLU A 345 4.63 32.20 64.47
N ALA A 346 3.87 31.39 63.73
CA ALA A 346 3.92 31.33 62.27
C ALA A 346 3.09 32.46 61.65
N THR A 347 3.57 32.98 60.52
CA THR A 347 2.87 33.98 59.72
C THR A 347 2.16 33.29 58.55
N PRO A 348 0.81 33.33 58.47
CA PRO A 348 0.06 32.80 57.34
C PRO A 348 0.10 33.77 56.14
N THR A 349 -0.40 33.32 54.99
CA THR A 349 -0.58 34.17 53.81
C THR A 349 -1.55 35.34 54.10
N ASP A 350 -1.35 36.49 53.45
CA ASP A 350 -2.22 37.67 53.60
C ASP A 350 -3.72 37.33 53.48
N GLY A 351 -4.48 37.64 54.53
CA GLY A 351 -5.93 37.39 54.59
C GLY A 351 -6.33 36.04 55.19
N GLN A 352 -5.37 35.23 55.64
CA GLN A 352 -5.59 33.96 56.34
C GLN A 352 -5.10 34.03 57.80
N ASN A 353 -5.49 33.06 58.61
CA ASN A 353 -5.09 32.90 60.01
C ASN A 353 -4.58 31.47 60.26
N VAL A 354 -3.60 31.32 61.17
CA VAL A 354 -3.19 30.00 61.65
C VAL A 354 -4.33 29.37 62.45
N THR A 355 -4.72 28.14 62.10
CA THR A 355 -5.79 27.38 62.75
C THR A 355 -5.26 26.37 63.75
N SER A 356 -4.13 25.74 63.44
CA SER A 356 -3.52 24.72 64.28
C SER A 356 -1.99 24.68 64.14
N TYR A 357 -1.31 24.44 65.26
CA TYR A 357 0.06 23.98 65.34
C TYR A 357 0.09 22.49 65.63
N TYR A 358 0.94 21.75 64.92
CA TYR A 358 1.24 20.36 65.23
C TYR A 358 2.69 20.22 65.67
N TYR A 359 2.92 19.48 66.74
CA TYR A 359 4.27 19.12 67.16
C TYR A 359 4.48 17.61 67.12
N MET A 360 5.74 17.20 66.96
CA MET A 360 6.14 15.79 66.95
C MET A 360 7.57 15.62 67.47
N ILE A 361 7.85 14.49 68.12
CA ILE A 361 9.12 14.20 68.79
C ILE A 361 9.85 13.08 68.05
N ASN A 362 11.11 13.33 67.69
CA ASN A 362 12.00 12.39 66.99
C ASN A 362 11.40 11.82 65.69
N THR A 363 10.47 12.54 65.06
CA THR A 363 9.80 12.15 63.82
C THR A 363 9.62 13.41 62.98
N SER A 364 10.10 13.38 61.75
CA SER A 364 9.94 14.51 60.83
C SER A 364 8.47 14.71 60.44
N PRO A 365 8.06 15.93 60.07
CA PRO A 365 6.72 16.18 59.54
C PRO A 365 6.39 15.26 58.35
N PRO A 366 5.16 14.73 58.24
CA PRO A 366 4.76 13.87 57.14
C PRO A 366 4.55 14.66 55.87
N SER A 367 4.72 14.04 54.71
CA SER A 367 4.57 14.71 53.40
C SER A 367 3.16 15.19 53.06
N SER A 368 2.13 14.79 53.82
CA SER A 368 0.74 15.19 53.55
C SER A 368 0.01 15.62 54.82
N LEU A 369 -0.88 16.60 54.67
CA LEU A 369 -1.78 17.07 55.72
C LEU A 369 -2.70 15.96 56.23
N ALA A 370 -3.19 15.09 55.33
CA ALA A 370 -4.05 13.97 55.71
C ALA A 370 -3.33 12.98 56.64
N THR A 371 -2.03 12.73 56.43
CA THR A 371 -1.22 11.90 57.33
C THR A 371 -1.00 12.60 58.68
N LEU A 372 -0.78 13.92 58.67
CA LEU A 372 -0.62 14.73 59.88
C LEU A 372 -1.88 14.66 60.75
N GLN A 373 -3.04 15.01 60.18
CA GLN A 373 -4.33 15.04 60.89
C GLN A 373 -4.88 13.65 61.20
N GLY A 374 -4.59 12.66 60.35
CA GLY A 374 -5.06 11.29 60.50
C GLY A 374 -4.31 10.47 61.54
N ASN A 375 -3.19 10.97 62.08
CA ASN A 375 -2.36 10.25 63.05
C ASN A 375 -2.07 11.08 64.30
N ALA A 376 -3.12 11.35 65.06
CA ALA A 376 -3.08 12.03 66.37
C ALA A 376 -2.21 11.33 67.44
N SER A 377 -1.75 10.11 67.15
CA SER A 377 -0.89 9.33 68.03
C SER A 377 0.62 9.54 67.82
N THR A 378 0.96 10.26 66.74
CA THR A 378 2.32 10.60 66.28
C THR A 378 2.49 12.11 66.10
N TYR A 379 1.43 12.80 65.66
CA TYR A 379 1.40 14.24 65.42
C TYR A 379 0.34 14.87 66.31
N TRP A 380 0.74 15.72 67.26
CA TRP A 380 -0.15 16.26 68.26
C TRP A 380 -0.60 17.67 67.89
N ASP A 381 -1.90 17.82 67.70
CA ASP A 381 -2.55 19.13 67.49
C ASP A 381 -2.57 19.92 68.81
N ASN A 382 -2.00 21.13 68.79
CA ASN A 382 -2.00 22.06 69.91
C ASN A 382 -2.98 23.23 69.68
N GLY A 383 -3.84 23.16 68.66
CA GLY A 383 -4.68 24.26 68.22
C GLY A 383 -3.85 25.50 67.92
N THR A 384 -4.35 26.68 68.28
CA THR A 384 -3.64 27.95 68.09
C THR A 384 -2.60 28.25 69.19
N GLU A 385 -2.47 27.38 70.19
CA GLU A 385 -1.54 27.60 71.30
C GLU A 385 -0.10 27.35 70.87
N ILE A 386 0.79 28.28 71.22
CA ILE A 386 2.24 28.18 70.94
C ILE A 386 3.05 27.67 72.12
N THR A 387 2.38 27.20 73.17
CA THR A 387 3.01 26.70 74.39
C THR A 387 2.38 25.38 74.85
N LEU A 388 3.19 24.57 75.51
CA LEU A 388 2.80 23.35 76.21
C LEU A 388 3.40 23.41 77.62
N VAL A 389 2.55 23.30 78.63
CA VAL A 389 2.99 23.21 80.03
C VAL A 389 3.80 21.94 80.28
N ALA A 390 4.62 21.94 81.35
CA ALA A 390 5.47 20.80 81.69
C ALA A 390 4.66 19.49 81.75
N ALA A 391 5.05 18.53 80.91
CA ALA A 391 4.39 17.23 80.79
C ALA A 391 5.38 16.15 80.33
N ALA A 392 5.00 14.89 80.51
CA ALA A 392 5.72 13.76 79.92
C ALA A 392 5.47 13.71 78.41
N LEU A 393 6.55 13.80 77.63
CA LEU A 393 6.46 13.78 76.18
C LEU A 393 6.54 12.34 75.65
N PRO A 394 5.77 12.00 74.61
CA PRO A 394 5.83 10.69 73.96
C PRO A 394 7.11 10.55 73.10
N ASN A 395 7.50 9.30 72.81
CA ASN A 395 8.60 8.98 71.88
C ASN A 395 9.96 9.64 72.20
N VAL A 396 10.24 9.88 73.48
CA VAL A 396 11.51 10.41 73.99
C VAL A 396 12.44 9.25 74.33
N ASN A 397 13.70 9.35 73.91
CA ASN A 397 14.77 8.41 74.23
C ASN A 397 15.85 9.10 75.07
N LYS A 398 16.73 8.32 75.71
CA LYS A 398 17.93 8.84 76.36
C LYS A 398 18.84 9.53 75.35
N GLY A 399 19.46 10.62 75.77
CA GLY A 399 20.32 11.46 74.94
C GLY A 399 19.55 12.58 74.26
N VAL A 400 20.01 12.99 73.08
CA VAL A 400 19.47 14.13 72.34
C VAL A 400 18.18 13.73 71.63
N ASN A 401 17.13 14.51 71.83
CA ASN A 401 15.83 14.39 71.20
C ASN A 401 15.51 15.67 70.42
N THR A 402 14.73 15.56 69.35
CA THR A 402 14.33 16.70 68.51
C THR A 402 12.82 16.86 68.51
N VAL A 403 12.35 18.08 68.72
CA VAL A 403 10.96 18.51 68.52
C VAL A 403 10.87 19.17 67.16
N TYR A 404 9.86 18.82 66.38
CA TYR A 404 9.47 19.52 65.16
C TYR A 404 8.10 20.17 65.38
N VAL A 405 7.90 21.36 64.82
CA VAL A 405 6.62 22.08 64.86
C VAL A 405 6.28 22.60 63.47
N VAL A 406 5.04 22.38 63.05
CA VAL A 406 4.46 22.87 61.79
C VAL A 406 3.15 23.60 62.07
N ALA A 407 2.72 24.45 61.14
CA ALA A 407 1.50 25.25 61.24
C ALA A 407 0.59 25.03 60.02
N ILE A 408 -0.71 25.23 60.23
CA ILE A 408 -1.79 25.10 59.24
C ILE A 408 -2.66 26.35 59.31
N ASP A 409 -3.20 26.82 58.18
CA ASP A 409 -4.08 27.99 58.10
C ASP A 409 -5.58 27.67 57.90
N ASP A 410 -6.39 28.72 57.69
CA ASP A 410 -7.83 28.69 57.45
C ASP A 410 -8.21 28.85 55.96
N ALA A 411 -7.30 28.58 55.02
CA ALA A 411 -7.62 28.58 53.60
C ALA A 411 -8.75 27.57 53.27
N GLU A 412 -9.50 27.82 52.18
CA GLU A 412 -10.63 26.96 51.76
C GLU A 412 -10.20 25.48 51.64
N THR A 413 -8.98 25.26 51.16
CA THR A 413 -8.25 24.01 51.38
C THR A 413 -7.07 24.34 52.29
N PRO A 414 -7.03 23.83 53.54
CA PRO A 414 -6.00 24.24 54.51
C PRO A 414 -4.59 23.99 53.98
N ASN A 415 -3.73 25.00 54.09
CA ASN A 415 -2.37 24.90 53.59
C ASN A 415 -1.44 24.30 54.64
N TYR A 416 -0.59 23.39 54.17
CA TYR A 416 0.39 22.70 55.00
C TYR A 416 1.65 22.39 54.19
N SER A 417 2.81 22.57 54.80
CA SER A 417 4.10 22.21 54.21
C SER A 417 4.95 21.42 55.20
N PRO A 418 5.39 20.19 54.85
CA PRO A 418 6.36 19.44 55.65
C PRO A 418 7.73 20.11 55.75
N SER A 419 8.04 21.07 54.87
CA SER A 419 9.32 21.77 54.83
C SER A 419 9.30 23.10 55.62
N ASN A 420 8.13 23.68 55.88
CA ASN A 420 7.97 24.89 56.72
C ASN A 420 7.90 24.55 58.22
N TYR A 421 8.81 23.69 58.71
CA TYR A 421 8.89 23.40 60.15
C TYR A 421 9.97 24.22 60.83
N ILE A 422 9.79 24.46 62.13
CA ILE A 422 10.88 24.81 63.05
C ILE A 422 11.18 23.61 63.94
N SER A 423 12.39 23.57 64.47
CA SER A 423 12.80 22.48 65.36
C SER A 423 13.62 22.99 66.54
N GLY A 424 13.70 22.16 67.56
CA GLY A 424 14.53 22.39 68.74
C GLY A 424 14.96 21.06 69.35
N SER A 425 16.07 21.06 70.07
CA SER A 425 16.63 19.85 70.67
C SER A 425 16.74 19.94 72.18
N PHE A 426 16.49 18.83 72.87
CA PHE A 426 16.66 18.71 74.32
C PHE A 426 17.29 17.36 74.69
N THR A 427 17.84 17.25 75.89
CA THR A 427 18.53 16.03 76.35
C THR A 427 17.79 15.36 77.50
N LEU A 428 17.49 14.07 77.38
CA LEU A 428 16.99 13.24 78.49
C LEU A 428 18.12 12.35 79.02
N ASN A 429 18.45 12.49 80.31
CA ASN A 429 19.50 11.71 80.98
C ASN A 429 18.94 10.56 81.83
N SER A 430 17.67 10.17 81.63
CA SER A 430 17.01 9.10 82.37
C SER A 430 17.78 7.76 82.38
N THR A 431 17.56 6.98 83.43
CA THR A 431 18.00 5.59 83.54
C THR A 431 17.02 4.59 82.91
N ASP A 432 15.83 5.04 82.50
CA ASP A 432 14.80 4.22 81.86
C ASP A 432 15.26 3.71 80.48
N PRO A 433 14.77 2.56 80.01
CA PRO A 433 15.08 2.07 78.67
C PRO A 433 14.50 2.97 77.56
N ASP A 434 15.16 3.00 76.41
CA ASP A 434 14.63 3.69 75.22
C ASP A 434 13.42 2.97 74.63
N ASN A 435 12.69 3.68 73.79
CA ASN A 435 11.66 3.09 72.95
C ASN A 435 12.29 2.11 71.92
N VAL A 436 11.52 1.12 71.50
CA VAL A 436 11.94 0.23 70.41
C VAL A 436 12.11 1.01 69.10
N GLY A 437 13.14 0.67 68.32
CA GLY A 437 13.34 1.27 67.00
C GLY A 437 12.56 0.52 65.91
N ASN A 438 12.28 1.16 64.77
CA ASN A 438 11.73 0.53 63.57
C ASN A 438 10.48 -0.34 63.82
N LEU A 439 9.54 0.14 64.63
CA LEU A 439 8.26 -0.54 64.83
C LEU A 439 7.49 -0.58 63.51
N VAL A 440 7.10 -1.78 63.08
CA VAL A 440 6.31 -2.02 61.86
C VAL A 440 5.17 -2.97 62.18
N ALA A 441 3.98 -2.67 61.65
CA ALA A 441 2.83 -3.56 61.65
C ALA A 441 2.63 -4.17 60.26
N SER A 442 2.32 -5.46 60.21
CA SER A 442 2.06 -6.20 58.98
C SER A 442 0.86 -7.13 59.16
N ASP A 443 0.12 -7.34 58.07
CA ASP A 443 -1.06 -8.20 58.07
C ASP A 443 -0.64 -9.67 57.93
N SER A 444 -1.10 -10.49 58.87
CA SER A 444 -0.87 -11.94 58.93
C SER A 444 -2.18 -12.72 59.04
N SER A 445 -3.27 -12.11 58.55
CA SER A 445 -4.62 -12.63 58.63
C SER A 445 -4.92 -13.67 57.56
N ILE A 446 -5.74 -14.66 57.91
CA ILE A 446 -6.24 -15.70 57.01
C ILE A 446 -7.71 -15.41 56.74
N LYS A 447 -7.96 -14.76 55.59
CA LYS A 447 -9.28 -14.24 55.19
C LYS A 447 -10.33 -15.35 55.07
N SER A 448 -9.93 -16.53 54.57
CA SER A 448 -10.80 -17.71 54.41
C SER A 448 -11.32 -18.30 55.72
N SER A 449 -10.64 -18.05 56.83
CA SER A 449 -11.01 -18.53 58.16
C SER A 449 -11.52 -17.40 59.06
N SER A 450 -11.68 -16.19 58.52
CA SER A 450 -11.99 -14.96 59.28
C SER A 450 -11.07 -14.77 60.48
N GLN A 451 -9.81 -15.18 60.35
CA GLN A 451 -8.81 -15.07 61.40
C GLN A 451 -7.96 -13.82 61.15
N TRP A 452 -8.15 -12.78 61.97
CA TRP A 452 -7.51 -11.48 61.79
C TRP A 452 -6.29 -11.36 62.70
N ASN A 453 -5.08 -11.36 62.15
CA ASN A 453 -3.84 -11.27 62.91
C ASN A 453 -2.97 -10.11 62.43
N VAL A 454 -2.46 -9.32 63.38
CA VAL A 454 -1.45 -8.29 63.13
C VAL A 454 -0.11 -8.76 63.67
N THR A 455 0.90 -8.81 62.81
CA THR A 455 2.28 -9.09 63.21
C THR A 455 3.03 -7.78 63.38
N LEU A 456 3.48 -7.50 64.60
CA LEU A 456 4.34 -6.39 64.95
C LEU A 456 5.79 -6.85 65.03
N THR A 457 6.70 -6.05 64.47
CA THR A 457 8.15 -6.27 64.53
C THR A 457 8.88 -4.98 64.84
N TRP A 458 10.01 -5.07 65.52
CA TRP A 458 10.83 -3.91 65.89
C TRP A 458 12.29 -4.29 66.10
N THR A 459 13.13 -3.28 66.29
CA THR A 459 14.53 -3.42 66.70
C THR A 459 14.68 -3.09 68.18
N ALA A 460 15.64 -3.74 68.84
CA ALA A 460 15.92 -3.50 70.25
C ALA A 460 16.28 -2.02 70.50
N PRO A 461 15.91 -1.46 71.68
CA PRO A 461 16.27 -0.09 72.04
C PRO A 461 17.79 0.09 72.14
N SER A 462 18.27 1.28 71.77
CA SER A 462 19.69 1.64 71.79
C SER A 462 20.24 1.62 73.22
N TYR A 463 19.51 2.21 74.16
CA TYR A 463 19.78 2.08 75.59
C TYR A 463 18.74 1.18 76.27
N GLN A 464 19.20 0.15 76.98
CA GLN A 464 18.34 -0.91 77.53
C GLN A 464 18.06 -0.79 79.04
N GLY A 465 18.40 0.34 79.67
CA GLY A 465 18.24 0.50 81.12
C GLY A 465 19.00 -0.57 81.91
N ALA A 466 18.32 -1.20 82.87
CA ALA A 466 18.84 -2.32 83.66
C ALA A 466 18.96 -3.66 82.87
N GLY A 467 18.60 -3.68 81.57
CA GLY A 467 18.60 -4.88 80.74
C GLY A 467 17.40 -5.80 81.01
N ASN A 468 17.43 -7.03 80.47
CA ASN A 468 16.33 -8.02 80.58
C ASN A 468 14.96 -7.46 80.15
N LEU A 469 14.88 -6.98 78.91
CA LEU A 469 13.73 -6.24 78.41
C LEU A 469 12.48 -7.12 78.25
N THR A 470 11.36 -6.59 78.71
CA THR A 470 10.00 -7.03 78.37
C THR A 470 9.32 -5.93 77.57
N TYR A 471 8.83 -6.26 76.37
CA TYR A 471 8.09 -5.34 75.53
C TYR A 471 6.60 -5.44 75.84
N LEU A 472 5.95 -4.33 76.15
CA LEU A 472 4.52 -4.24 76.45
C LEU A 472 3.79 -3.71 75.22
N ILE A 473 2.82 -4.50 74.71
CA ILE A 473 2.09 -4.16 73.49
C ILE A 473 0.74 -3.56 73.88
N TYR A 474 0.49 -2.35 73.37
CA TYR A 474 -0.77 -1.64 73.56
C TYR A 474 -1.48 -1.45 72.22
N ARG A 475 -2.80 -1.61 72.22
CA ARG A 475 -3.67 -1.46 71.05
C ARG A 475 -4.78 -0.45 71.32
N SER A 476 -5.17 0.28 70.28
CA SER A 476 -6.32 1.17 70.23
C SER A 476 -7.10 0.99 68.91
N VAL A 477 -8.40 1.35 68.91
CA VAL A 477 -9.25 1.47 67.70
C VAL A 477 -9.57 2.92 67.33
N ASP A 478 -9.24 3.88 68.21
CA ASP A 478 -9.52 5.31 68.06
C ASP A 478 -8.24 6.17 67.95
N GLY A 479 -7.07 5.56 68.12
CA GLY A 479 -5.76 6.22 68.07
C GLY A 479 -5.39 6.99 69.34
N SER A 480 -6.26 7.05 70.35
CA SER A 480 -6.05 7.85 71.57
C SER A 480 -6.15 7.01 72.86
N SER A 481 -7.11 6.09 72.92
CA SER A 481 -7.37 5.23 74.08
C SER A 481 -6.66 3.88 73.92
N PHE A 482 -5.43 3.79 74.44
CA PHE A 482 -4.62 2.57 74.35
C PHE A 482 -4.84 1.64 75.54
N SER A 483 -4.98 0.35 75.26
CA SER A 483 -5.07 -0.73 76.26
C SER A 483 -4.02 -1.81 76.00
N ARG A 484 -3.45 -2.39 77.06
CA ARG A 484 -2.44 -3.45 76.92
C ARG A 484 -3.11 -4.74 76.42
N VAL A 485 -2.57 -5.29 75.34
CA VAL A 485 -3.05 -6.56 74.74
C VAL A 485 -2.10 -7.73 74.98
N GLY A 486 -0.83 -7.46 75.29
CA GLY A 486 0.14 -8.52 75.56
C GLY A 486 1.51 -8.00 75.97
N SER A 487 2.45 -8.94 76.08
CA SER A 487 3.87 -8.66 76.25
C SER A 487 4.73 -9.79 75.71
N THR A 488 5.98 -9.50 75.36
CA THR A 488 6.95 -10.46 74.84
C THR A 488 8.37 -10.06 75.24
N SER A 489 9.30 -11.01 75.33
CA SER A 489 10.75 -10.73 75.43
C SER A 489 11.44 -10.75 74.06
N GLY A 490 10.75 -11.20 73.01
CA GLY A 490 11.24 -11.21 71.64
C GLY A 490 11.03 -9.88 70.91
N LEU A 491 11.63 -9.75 69.72
CA LEU A 491 11.51 -8.55 68.87
C LEU A 491 10.29 -8.56 67.94
N SER A 492 9.32 -9.43 68.23
CA SER A 492 8.07 -9.54 67.48
C SER A 492 6.93 -10.01 68.37
N TYR A 493 5.71 -9.65 67.96
CA TYR A 493 4.47 -10.05 68.62
C TYR A 493 3.36 -10.20 67.58
N VAL A 494 2.57 -11.26 67.71
CA VAL A 494 1.38 -11.47 66.87
C VAL A 494 0.15 -11.22 67.73
N ASP A 495 -0.62 -10.19 67.37
CA ASP A 495 -1.90 -9.89 67.98
C ASP A 495 -3.04 -10.56 67.21
N ASN A 496 -3.88 -11.33 67.89
CA ASN A 496 -5.10 -11.90 67.32
C ASN A 496 -6.25 -10.90 67.55
N THR A 497 -6.59 -10.18 66.48
CA THR A 497 -7.59 -9.11 66.50
C THR A 497 -9.00 -9.66 66.25
N PRO A 498 -10.04 -9.04 66.83
CA PRO A 498 -11.40 -9.55 66.70
C PRO A 498 -12.05 -9.32 65.32
N ALA A 499 -11.60 -8.33 64.54
CA ALA A 499 -12.22 -7.98 63.26
C ALA A 499 -11.23 -7.25 62.32
N SER A 500 -11.57 -7.21 61.02
CA SER A 500 -10.89 -6.37 60.01
C SER A 500 -11.30 -4.89 60.16
N VAL A 501 -10.71 -4.19 61.12
CA VAL A 501 -10.88 -2.74 61.34
C VAL A 501 -9.53 -2.06 61.57
N LEU A 502 -9.47 -0.72 61.49
CA LEU A 502 -8.24 0.02 61.73
C LEU A 502 -7.82 -0.09 63.21
N TYR A 503 -6.60 -0.54 63.45
CA TYR A 503 -5.96 -0.60 64.76
C TYR A 503 -4.71 0.26 64.82
N TYR A 504 -4.42 0.80 66.00
CA TYR A 504 -3.20 1.52 66.33
C TYR A 504 -2.42 0.77 67.41
N TYR A 505 -1.11 0.65 67.26
CA TYR A 505 -0.25 -0.09 68.18
C TYR A 505 0.91 0.76 68.70
N LYS A 506 1.12 0.74 70.02
CA LYS A 506 2.31 1.27 70.69
C LYS A 506 3.05 0.15 71.40
N VAL A 507 4.37 0.26 71.45
CA VAL A 507 5.23 -0.66 72.20
C VAL A 507 5.99 0.13 73.24
N TYR A 508 6.02 -0.38 74.47
CA TYR A 508 6.81 0.16 75.56
C TYR A 508 7.90 -0.85 75.92
N SER A 509 9.14 -0.39 76.07
CA SER A 509 10.22 -1.18 76.63
C SER A 509 10.14 -1.11 78.16
N GLN A 510 10.13 -2.26 78.83
CA GLN A 510 10.26 -2.35 80.28
C GLN A 510 11.54 -3.11 80.62
N ASP A 511 12.40 -2.57 81.49
CA ASP A 511 13.62 -3.24 81.92
C ASP A 511 13.41 -4.13 83.16
N GLY A 512 14.46 -4.85 83.58
CA GLY A 512 14.44 -5.72 84.75
C GLY A 512 14.29 -5.02 86.10
N ALA A 513 14.38 -3.68 86.13
CA ALA A 513 14.09 -2.84 87.30
C ALA A 513 12.67 -2.25 87.25
N GLU A 514 11.84 -2.73 86.32
CA GLU A 514 10.46 -2.31 86.06
C GLU A 514 10.31 -0.88 85.52
N ALA A 515 11.41 -0.22 85.11
CA ALA A 515 11.37 1.08 84.47
C ALA A 515 10.82 0.96 83.04
N ILE A 516 9.99 1.92 82.63
CA ILE A 516 9.23 1.87 81.36
C ILE A 516 9.62 3.08 80.50
N SER A 517 9.89 2.85 79.21
CA SER A 517 10.12 3.89 78.20
C SER A 517 8.91 4.83 78.06
N SER A 518 9.08 6.00 77.44
CA SER A 518 7.96 6.94 77.17
C SER A 518 6.85 6.38 76.26
N GLY A 519 7.12 5.29 75.54
CA GLY A 519 6.25 4.68 74.54
C GLY A 519 6.56 5.19 73.14
N THR A 520 6.52 4.29 72.15
CA THR A 520 6.69 4.64 70.74
C THR A 520 5.56 5.52 70.22
N ASN A 521 5.81 6.18 69.09
CA ASN A 521 4.73 6.58 68.19
C ASN A 521 3.90 5.37 67.77
N ALA A 522 2.60 5.56 67.52
CA ALA A 522 1.76 4.43 67.12
C ALA A 522 1.91 4.13 65.64
N VAL A 523 1.94 2.84 65.31
CA VAL A 523 1.75 2.35 63.94
C VAL A 523 0.32 1.92 63.76
N SER A 524 -0.25 2.16 62.57
CA SER A 524 -1.63 1.79 62.27
C SER A 524 -1.72 0.75 61.16
N ILE A 525 -2.68 -0.18 61.26
CA ILE A 525 -2.96 -1.17 60.23
C ILE A 525 -4.42 -1.61 60.26
N THR A 526 -5.00 -1.88 59.09
CA THR A 526 -6.26 -2.60 58.96
C THR A 526 -5.95 -4.00 58.45
N PRO A 527 -6.10 -5.07 59.25
CA PRO A 527 -5.89 -6.44 58.78
C PRO A 527 -7.01 -6.84 57.82
N THR A 528 -6.71 -6.93 56.53
CA THR A 528 -7.67 -7.28 55.45
C THR A 528 -7.61 -8.74 55.03
N GLY A 529 -6.53 -9.42 55.41
CA GLY A 529 -6.21 -10.81 55.11
C GLY A 529 -5.98 -11.10 53.64
N LYS A 530 -5.44 -12.28 53.39
CA LYS A 530 -5.31 -12.85 52.05
C LYS A 530 -6.09 -14.13 51.93
N TRP A 531 -6.59 -14.41 50.74
CA TRP A 531 -7.03 -15.74 50.36
C TRP A 531 -5.80 -16.64 50.14
N THR A 532 -5.90 -17.89 50.57
CA THR A 532 -4.83 -18.91 50.45
C THR A 532 -5.15 -19.98 49.42
N SER A 533 -6.29 -19.85 48.73
CA SER A 533 -6.77 -20.76 47.72
C SER A 533 -7.49 -19.99 46.62
N ALA A 534 -7.44 -20.48 45.40
CA ALA A 534 -8.11 -19.85 44.26
C ALA A 534 -9.64 -19.84 44.42
N PRO A 535 -10.34 -18.92 43.76
CA PRO A 535 -11.81 -18.95 43.67
C PRO A 535 -12.32 -20.29 43.12
N GLY A 536 -13.40 -20.81 43.69
CA GLY A 536 -14.08 -21.98 43.18
C GLY A 536 -14.93 -21.63 41.95
N LEU A 537 -15.12 -22.59 41.03
CA LEU A 537 -16.09 -22.42 39.93
C LEU A 537 -17.51 -22.50 40.48
N SER A 538 -18.29 -21.43 40.27
CA SER A 538 -19.73 -21.41 40.54
C SER A 538 -20.53 -21.85 39.30
N VAL A 539 -20.02 -21.59 38.10
CA VAL A 539 -20.55 -22.08 36.82
C VAL A 539 -19.40 -22.55 35.94
N ASN A 540 -19.48 -23.79 35.43
CA ASN A 540 -18.46 -24.35 34.55
C ASN A 540 -18.35 -23.58 33.22
N PRO A 541 -17.16 -23.56 32.57
CA PRO A 541 -17.00 -22.96 31.26
C PRO A 541 -17.95 -23.53 30.21
N ALA A 542 -18.59 -22.62 29.47
CA ALA A 542 -19.49 -22.93 28.37
C ALA A 542 -19.13 -22.07 27.16
N VAL A 543 -19.26 -22.65 25.96
CA VAL A 543 -19.02 -21.97 24.68
C VAL A 543 -20.35 -21.51 24.06
N SER A 544 -20.32 -20.36 23.42
CA SER A 544 -21.45 -19.76 22.68
C SER A 544 -20.94 -18.93 21.50
N SER A 545 -21.85 -18.48 20.63
CA SER A 545 -21.53 -17.64 19.46
C SER A 545 -20.36 -18.20 18.64
N ILE A 546 -20.39 -19.52 18.40
CA ILE A 546 -19.40 -20.21 17.58
C ILE A 546 -19.66 -19.82 16.13
N THR A 547 -18.59 -19.47 15.42
CA THR A 547 -18.63 -19.16 14.00
C THR A 547 -17.42 -19.77 13.31
N THR A 548 -17.14 -19.43 12.05
CA THR A 548 -15.98 -19.96 11.30
C THR A 548 -14.64 -19.54 11.90
N LYS A 549 -14.60 -18.37 12.58
CA LYS A 549 -13.35 -17.76 13.08
C LYS A 549 -13.41 -17.28 14.53
N LYS A 550 -14.55 -17.40 15.21
CA LYS A 550 -14.75 -16.88 16.57
C LYS A 550 -15.53 -17.86 17.44
N ALA A 551 -15.35 -17.71 18.75
CA ALA A 551 -16.18 -18.36 19.77
C ALA A 551 -16.09 -17.56 21.08
N THR A 552 -17.15 -17.53 21.86
CA THR A 552 -17.17 -16.86 23.17
C THR A 552 -17.26 -17.90 24.28
N ILE A 553 -16.34 -17.85 25.23
CA ILE A 553 -16.30 -18.73 26.39
C ILE A 553 -16.69 -17.93 27.64
N THR A 554 -17.69 -18.43 28.37
CA THR A 554 -18.19 -17.81 29.60
C THR A 554 -18.16 -18.78 30.77
N TRP A 555 -17.81 -18.30 31.96
CA TRP A 555 -17.85 -19.06 33.21
C TRP A 555 -18.04 -18.11 34.39
N SER A 556 -18.30 -18.66 35.58
CA SER A 556 -18.38 -17.85 36.81
C SER A 556 -17.62 -18.50 37.95
N THR A 557 -17.06 -17.66 38.81
CA THR A 557 -16.35 -18.04 40.04
C THR A 557 -17.15 -17.59 41.26
N ASP A 558 -16.82 -18.10 42.45
CA ASP A 558 -17.47 -17.73 43.72
C ASP A 558 -16.96 -16.40 44.31
N ARG A 559 -15.87 -15.87 43.75
CA ARG A 559 -15.18 -14.63 44.16
C ARG A 559 -14.54 -13.97 42.94
N THR A 560 -14.30 -12.67 43.01
CA THR A 560 -13.70 -11.92 41.88
C THR A 560 -12.31 -12.42 41.53
N SER A 561 -12.04 -12.58 40.24
CA SER A 561 -10.74 -12.96 39.68
C SER A 561 -10.55 -12.42 38.27
N ASP A 562 -9.31 -12.48 37.75
CA ASP A 562 -9.04 -12.24 36.33
C ASP A 562 -9.61 -13.36 35.44
N SER A 563 -9.59 -13.16 34.12
CA SER A 563 -10.13 -14.14 33.16
C SER A 563 -9.05 -14.51 32.15
N LYS A 564 -8.76 -15.80 31.98
CA LYS A 564 -7.81 -16.30 30.97
C LYS A 564 -8.34 -17.56 30.31
N ILE A 565 -8.14 -17.69 29.01
CA ILE A 565 -8.41 -18.94 28.28
C ILE A 565 -7.10 -19.46 27.69
N GLN A 566 -6.76 -20.69 28.05
CA GLN A 566 -5.73 -21.45 27.36
C GLN A 566 -6.41 -22.37 26.35
N TYR A 567 -6.04 -22.31 25.06
CA TYR A 567 -6.68 -23.11 24.01
C TYR A 567 -5.70 -23.59 22.92
N GLY A 568 -6.06 -24.65 22.21
CA GLY A 568 -5.28 -25.22 21.10
C GLY A 568 -6.06 -26.26 20.31
N THR A 569 -5.48 -26.78 19.22
CA THR A 569 -6.15 -27.75 18.31
C THR A 569 -5.96 -29.22 18.71
N GLY A 570 -5.20 -29.50 19.78
CA GLY A 570 -5.00 -30.83 20.32
C GLY A 570 -5.33 -30.89 21.82
N SER A 571 -5.96 -31.97 22.27
CA SER A 571 -6.20 -32.21 23.70
C SER A 571 -4.88 -32.23 24.46
N GLY A 572 -4.82 -31.46 25.55
CA GLY A 572 -3.61 -31.26 26.36
C GLY A 572 -2.48 -30.47 25.69
N SER A 573 -2.67 -29.96 24.48
CA SER A 573 -1.68 -29.18 23.72
C SER A 573 -2.25 -27.82 23.36
N TYR A 574 -1.78 -26.79 24.05
CA TYR A 574 -2.31 -25.43 23.92
C TYR A 574 -1.25 -24.44 23.44
N GLY A 575 -1.70 -23.32 22.88
CA GLY A 575 -0.82 -22.22 22.50
C GLY A 575 -0.12 -21.57 23.70
N SER A 576 0.99 -20.88 23.43
CA SER A 576 1.70 -20.06 24.43
C SER A 576 0.99 -18.76 24.79
N VAL A 577 0.08 -18.29 23.91
CA VAL A 577 -0.70 -17.07 24.10
C VAL A 577 -2.07 -17.43 24.65
N GLU A 578 -2.43 -16.82 25.78
CA GLU A 578 -3.73 -16.98 26.44
C GLU A 578 -4.50 -15.66 26.36
N PRO A 579 -5.62 -15.60 25.60
CA PRO A 579 -6.51 -14.45 25.64
C PRO A 579 -6.98 -14.19 27.07
N SER A 580 -6.82 -12.94 27.53
CA SER A 580 -7.01 -12.59 28.93
C SER A 580 -7.70 -11.26 29.14
N ASN A 581 -8.38 -11.11 30.27
CA ASN A 581 -8.90 -9.85 30.80
C ASN A 581 -8.49 -9.73 32.28
N SER A 582 -7.77 -8.67 32.62
CA SER A 582 -7.23 -8.42 33.96
C SER A 582 -8.26 -7.90 34.96
N SER A 583 -9.49 -7.60 34.51
CA SER A 583 -10.56 -7.10 35.37
C SER A 583 -10.97 -8.16 36.39
N GLN A 584 -11.05 -7.79 37.66
CA GLN A 584 -11.44 -8.67 38.75
C GLN A 584 -12.97 -8.79 38.82
N VAL A 585 -13.52 -9.87 38.26
CA VAL A 585 -14.98 -10.10 38.15
C VAL A 585 -15.32 -11.53 38.57
N ALA A 586 -16.59 -11.75 38.97
CA ALA A 586 -17.09 -13.09 39.27
C ALA A 586 -17.75 -13.77 38.05
N ALA A 587 -18.16 -12.99 37.04
CA ALA A 587 -18.73 -13.47 35.79
C ALA A 587 -17.76 -13.14 34.66
N HIS A 588 -17.21 -14.18 34.03
CA HIS A 588 -16.14 -14.08 33.06
C HIS A 588 -16.64 -14.31 31.64
N SER A 589 -16.05 -13.60 30.69
CA SER A 589 -16.33 -13.74 29.27
C SER A 589 -15.08 -13.43 28.46
N ILE A 590 -14.64 -14.37 27.64
CA ILE A 590 -13.52 -14.21 26.72
C ILE A 590 -13.97 -14.61 25.32
N GLN A 591 -13.81 -13.70 24.35
CA GLN A 591 -14.02 -13.98 22.95
C GLN A 591 -12.69 -14.41 22.30
N LEU A 592 -12.66 -15.62 21.75
CA LEU A 592 -11.60 -16.11 20.90
C LEU A 592 -11.83 -15.61 19.46
N THR A 593 -10.77 -15.16 18.80
CA THR A 593 -10.78 -14.68 17.42
C THR A 593 -9.62 -15.28 16.63
N GLY A 594 -9.70 -15.25 15.30
CA GLY A 594 -8.64 -15.79 14.43
C GLY A 594 -8.60 -17.32 14.39
N LEU A 595 -9.71 -17.98 14.71
CA LEU A 595 -9.82 -19.44 14.64
C LEU A 595 -9.86 -19.93 13.18
N SER A 596 -9.50 -21.20 12.98
CA SER A 596 -9.58 -21.87 11.68
C SER A 596 -10.96 -22.52 11.50
N PRO A 597 -11.65 -22.36 10.36
CA PRO A 597 -12.96 -22.96 10.12
C PRO A 597 -12.93 -24.50 10.20
N GLY A 598 -14.06 -25.10 10.60
CA GLY A 598 -14.23 -26.56 10.72
C GLY A 598 -13.25 -27.25 11.67
N THR A 599 -12.56 -26.50 12.54
CA THR A 599 -11.51 -27.01 13.41
C THR A 599 -12.01 -27.18 14.84
N THR A 600 -11.65 -28.32 15.45
CA THR A 600 -11.91 -28.57 16.87
C THR A 600 -10.83 -27.93 17.73
N TYR A 601 -11.25 -27.10 18.68
CA TYR A 601 -10.39 -26.47 19.68
C TYR A 601 -10.68 -27.05 21.06
N TYR A 602 -9.62 -27.33 21.81
CA TYR A 602 -9.61 -27.74 23.20
C TYR A 602 -9.18 -26.56 24.06
N TYR A 603 -9.84 -26.32 25.19
CA TYR A 603 -9.57 -25.17 26.04
C TYR A 603 -9.75 -25.45 27.53
N LYS A 604 -9.09 -24.62 28.34
CA LYS A 604 -9.24 -24.52 29.80
C LYS A 604 -9.39 -23.06 30.19
N ALA A 605 -10.31 -22.79 31.11
CA ALA A 605 -10.38 -21.51 31.78
C ALA A 605 -9.38 -21.47 32.93
N LYS A 606 -8.68 -20.34 33.05
CA LYS A 606 -7.82 -20.00 34.18
C LYS A 606 -8.26 -18.65 34.74
N TRP A 607 -8.09 -18.48 36.04
CA TRP A 607 -8.43 -17.25 36.73
C TRP A 607 -7.53 -17.10 37.95
N THR A 608 -7.14 -15.88 38.26
CA THR A 608 -6.26 -15.53 39.37
C THR A 608 -6.89 -14.39 40.14
N ASP A 609 -7.06 -14.58 41.45
CA ASP A 609 -7.59 -13.53 42.33
C ASP A 609 -6.54 -12.45 42.64
N GLU A 610 -6.97 -11.39 43.32
CA GLU A 610 -6.14 -10.26 43.77
C GLU A 610 -4.93 -10.69 44.63
N ASP A 611 -5.02 -11.85 45.28
CA ASP A 611 -3.99 -12.42 46.16
C ASP A 611 -3.02 -13.34 45.41
N GLY A 612 -3.19 -13.53 44.10
CA GLY A 612 -2.32 -14.35 43.25
C GLY A 612 -2.66 -15.84 43.23
N ASN A 613 -3.83 -16.23 43.74
CA ASN A 613 -4.23 -17.64 43.73
C ASN A 613 -4.87 -18.02 42.38
N THR A 614 -4.22 -18.91 41.63
CA THR A 614 -4.71 -19.33 40.31
C THR A 614 -5.54 -20.61 40.37
N GLY A 615 -6.76 -20.55 39.84
CA GLY A 615 -7.63 -21.68 39.57
C GLY A 615 -7.58 -22.10 38.10
N THR A 616 -7.94 -23.35 37.81
CA THR A 616 -8.01 -23.87 36.43
C THR A 616 -9.16 -24.86 36.31
N SER A 617 -9.91 -24.81 35.21
CA SER A 617 -11.00 -25.74 34.93
C SER A 617 -10.51 -27.09 34.40
N SER A 618 -11.43 -28.05 34.31
CA SER A 618 -11.28 -29.21 33.42
C SER A 618 -11.12 -28.76 31.95
N GLU A 619 -10.62 -29.65 31.08
CA GLU A 619 -10.58 -29.40 29.63
C GLU A 619 -11.98 -29.54 29.01
N TYR A 620 -12.30 -28.62 28.11
CA TYR A 620 -13.50 -28.63 27.28
C TYR A 620 -13.11 -28.48 25.81
N SER A 621 -14.04 -28.74 24.89
CA SER A 621 -13.80 -28.57 23.46
C SER A 621 -15.01 -28.02 22.74
N PHE A 622 -14.77 -27.35 21.61
CA PHE A 622 -15.78 -26.92 20.66
C PHE A 622 -15.24 -27.01 19.22
N THR A 623 -16.13 -27.05 18.24
CA THR A 623 -15.76 -27.08 16.82
C THR A 623 -16.33 -25.84 16.16
N THR A 624 -15.49 -25.04 15.51
CA THR A 624 -15.91 -23.89 14.70
C THR A 624 -16.74 -24.33 13.50
N ASP A 625 -17.59 -23.45 12.99
CA ASP A 625 -18.34 -23.74 11.77
C ASP A 625 -17.42 -24.00 10.57
N ALA A 626 -17.85 -24.90 9.69
CA ALA A 626 -17.11 -25.21 8.47
C ALA A 626 -17.05 -23.98 7.54
N ALA A 627 -15.99 -23.87 6.76
CA ALA A 627 -15.89 -22.83 5.74
C ALA A 627 -17.06 -22.93 4.74
N PRO A 628 -17.65 -21.81 4.31
CA PRO A 628 -18.65 -21.80 3.24
C PRO A 628 -18.06 -22.37 1.95
N VAL A 629 -18.90 -23.00 1.14
CA VAL A 629 -18.49 -23.62 -0.13
C VAL A 629 -19.49 -23.35 -1.24
N ALA A 630 -18.98 -23.18 -2.46
CA ALA A 630 -19.76 -23.23 -3.69
C ALA A 630 -19.42 -24.51 -4.47
N GLN A 631 -20.43 -25.27 -4.87
CA GLN A 631 -20.32 -26.55 -5.56
C GLN A 631 -21.29 -26.63 -6.74
N ASN A 632 -21.21 -27.72 -7.50
CA ASN A 632 -22.09 -27.99 -8.66
C ASN A 632 -22.13 -26.84 -9.67
N VAL A 633 -20.99 -26.16 -9.86
CA VAL A 633 -20.91 -24.99 -10.73
C VAL A 633 -20.97 -25.41 -12.18
N ASN A 634 -21.94 -24.88 -12.94
CA ASN A 634 -22.10 -25.17 -14.35
C ASN A 634 -22.68 -23.98 -15.14
N VAL A 635 -22.26 -23.82 -16.40
CA VAL A 635 -22.75 -22.78 -17.31
C VAL A 635 -23.79 -23.39 -18.24
N THR A 636 -25.05 -22.96 -18.14
CA THR A 636 -26.16 -23.63 -18.86
C THR A 636 -26.62 -22.91 -20.13
N SER A 637 -26.52 -21.57 -20.17
CA SER A 637 -26.99 -20.77 -21.31
C SER A 637 -25.89 -19.80 -21.71
N ILE A 638 -25.27 -20.01 -22.88
CA ILE A 638 -24.20 -19.15 -23.42
C ILE A 638 -24.75 -18.42 -24.65
N GLY A 639 -24.77 -17.10 -24.60
CA GLY A 639 -25.17 -16.20 -25.68
C GLY A 639 -23.98 -15.53 -26.37
N LEU A 640 -24.28 -14.54 -27.22
CA LEU A 640 -23.25 -13.69 -27.84
C LEU A 640 -22.60 -12.76 -26.81
N ASP A 641 -23.37 -12.23 -25.87
CA ASP A 641 -22.96 -11.19 -24.92
C ASP A 641 -23.30 -11.51 -23.46
N SER A 642 -23.69 -12.76 -23.18
CA SER A 642 -24.17 -13.18 -21.87
C SER A 642 -23.93 -14.66 -21.60
N ALA A 643 -23.88 -15.03 -20.31
CA ALA A 643 -23.82 -16.42 -19.87
C ALA A 643 -24.55 -16.59 -18.53
N VAL A 644 -25.22 -17.72 -18.34
CA VAL A 644 -25.90 -18.06 -17.07
C VAL A 644 -25.11 -19.12 -16.32
N ILE A 645 -24.72 -18.80 -15.08
CA ILE A 645 -23.96 -19.67 -14.18
C ILE A 645 -24.89 -20.17 -13.07
N ASN A 646 -25.03 -21.49 -12.95
CA ASN A 646 -25.72 -22.15 -11.86
C ASN A 646 -24.73 -22.73 -10.88
N TYR A 647 -25.02 -22.62 -9.58
CA TYR A 647 -24.14 -23.11 -8.51
C TYR A 647 -24.95 -23.35 -7.23
N THR A 648 -24.51 -24.31 -6.42
CA THR A 648 -25.08 -24.61 -5.09
C THR A 648 -24.15 -24.07 -4.01
N VAL A 649 -24.70 -23.40 -3.00
CA VAL A 649 -23.92 -22.75 -1.94
C VAL A 649 -24.40 -23.26 -0.59
N THR A 650 -23.45 -23.53 0.32
CA THR A 650 -23.70 -23.94 1.70
C THR A 650 -22.85 -23.10 2.65
N GLY A 651 -23.44 -22.61 3.73
CA GLY A 651 -22.74 -21.86 4.79
C GLY A 651 -22.41 -20.40 4.45
N ALA A 652 -22.80 -19.89 3.29
CA ALA A 652 -22.44 -18.53 2.85
C ALA A 652 -23.59 -17.53 3.00
N SER A 653 -23.30 -16.33 3.49
CA SER A 653 -24.22 -15.19 3.52
C SER A 653 -24.25 -14.43 2.19
N GLN A 654 -23.19 -14.54 1.40
CA GLN A 654 -23.04 -13.85 0.12
C GLN A 654 -22.11 -14.61 -0.82
N VAL A 655 -22.31 -14.40 -2.12
CA VAL A 655 -21.47 -14.88 -3.21
C VAL A 655 -21.03 -13.70 -4.06
N LYS A 656 -19.78 -13.71 -4.51
CA LYS A 656 -19.26 -12.79 -5.52
C LYS A 656 -18.61 -13.58 -6.65
N ILE A 657 -19.09 -13.35 -7.87
CA ILE A 657 -18.56 -13.98 -9.08
C ILE A 657 -17.66 -12.99 -9.78
N TYR A 658 -16.36 -13.26 -9.80
CA TYR A 658 -15.38 -12.52 -10.60
C TYR A 658 -15.32 -13.12 -11.99
N TYR A 659 -15.24 -12.30 -13.04
CA TYR A 659 -15.14 -12.76 -14.43
C TYR A 659 -14.33 -11.81 -15.31
N GLY A 660 -13.65 -12.33 -16.33
CA GLY A 660 -12.87 -11.53 -17.29
C GLY A 660 -12.22 -12.36 -18.39
N THR A 661 -11.57 -11.71 -19.35
CA THR A 661 -10.90 -12.38 -20.48
C THR A 661 -9.52 -12.96 -20.12
N THR A 662 -9.03 -12.67 -18.91
CA THR A 662 -7.80 -13.19 -18.33
C THR A 662 -8.06 -13.72 -16.91
N ASN A 663 -7.10 -14.44 -16.34
CA ASN A 663 -7.18 -14.95 -14.96
C ASN A 663 -7.14 -13.84 -13.90
N SER A 664 -6.81 -12.60 -14.27
CA SER A 664 -6.90 -11.44 -13.38
C SER A 664 -8.34 -10.96 -13.20
N PHE A 665 -9.27 -11.51 -13.99
CA PHE A 665 -10.64 -11.06 -14.10
C PHE A 665 -10.71 -9.56 -14.51
N GLY A 666 -11.91 -9.04 -14.73
CA GLY A 666 -12.09 -7.63 -15.12
C GLY A 666 -13.38 -7.01 -14.60
N GLY A 667 -14.34 -7.85 -14.21
CA GLY A 667 -15.58 -7.45 -13.56
C GLY A 667 -15.98 -8.43 -12.47
N SER A 668 -16.99 -8.05 -11.70
CA SER A 668 -17.60 -8.92 -10.70
C SER A 668 -19.09 -8.62 -10.54
N THR A 669 -19.85 -9.63 -10.13
CA THR A 669 -21.24 -9.48 -9.69
C THR A 669 -21.43 -10.13 -8.32
N THR A 670 -22.34 -9.61 -7.50
CA THR A 670 -22.56 -10.04 -6.11
C THR A 670 -24.01 -10.43 -5.90
N LEU A 671 -24.24 -11.49 -5.13
CA LEU A 671 -25.55 -12.00 -4.75
C LEU A 671 -25.57 -12.39 -3.27
N THR A 672 -26.56 -11.92 -2.52
CA THR A 672 -26.80 -12.37 -1.13
C THR A 672 -27.43 -13.76 -1.14
N THR A 673 -26.96 -14.65 -0.26
CA THR A 673 -27.42 -16.04 -0.15
C THR A 673 -27.92 -16.36 1.25
N SER A 674 -28.65 -17.47 1.38
CA SER A 674 -28.93 -18.10 2.67
C SER A 674 -27.72 -18.95 3.09
N THR A 675 -27.47 -19.07 4.39
CA THR A 675 -26.47 -19.99 4.93
C THR A 675 -26.88 -21.46 4.80
N SER A 676 -28.16 -21.74 4.53
CA SER A 676 -28.64 -23.08 4.19
C SER A 676 -28.29 -23.47 2.76
N GLU A 677 -28.01 -24.76 2.53
CA GLU A 677 -27.71 -25.30 1.19
C GLU A 677 -28.80 -24.94 0.17
N THR A 678 -28.46 -24.09 -0.80
CA THR A 678 -29.41 -23.55 -1.79
C THR A 678 -28.75 -23.39 -3.14
N THR A 679 -29.50 -23.63 -4.23
CA THR A 679 -29.02 -23.45 -5.61
C THR A 679 -29.43 -22.08 -6.15
N TYR A 680 -28.47 -21.38 -6.76
CA TYR A 680 -28.63 -20.06 -7.34
C TYR A 680 -28.29 -20.05 -8.84
N SER A 681 -28.84 -19.06 -9.55
CA SER A 681 -28.60 -18.83 -10.96
C SER A 681 -28.27 -17.34 -11.17
N THR A 682 -27.10 -17.07 -11.75
CA THR A 682 -26.61 -15.71 -11.97
C THR A 682 -26.31 -15.49 -13.45
N ILE A 683 -26.81 -14.37 -13.99
CA ILE A 683 -26.58 -13.97 -15.38
C ILE A 683 -25.41 -13.00 -15.42
N LEU A 684 -24.39 -13.34 -16.21
CA LEU A 684 -23.33 -12.42 -16.64
C LEU A 684 -23.76 -11.78 -17.96
N SER A 685 -23.67 -10.45 -18.07
CA SER A 685 -24.05 -9.68 -19.26
C SER A 685 -22.94 -8.73 -19.69
N GLY A 686 -23.06 -8.16 -20.90
CA GLY A 686 -22.07 -7.21 -21.46
C GLY A 686 -20.76 -7.88 -21.88
N LEU A 687 -20.79 -9.17 -22.21
CA LEU A 687 -19.64 -9.93 -22.64
C LEU A 687 -19.33 -9.68 -24.13
N THR A 688 -18.07 -9.86 -24.53
CA THR A 688 -17.67 -9.77 -25.94
C THR A 688 -17.95 -11.09 -26.65
N ASP A 689 -18.46 -11.04 -27.88
CA ASP A 689 -18.79 -12.25 -28.66
C ASP A 689 -17.54 -13.04 -29.08
N GLY A 690 -17.68 -14.37 -29.16
CA GLY A 690 -16.61 -15.29 -29.57
C GLY A 690 -15.37 -15.29 -28.67
N THR A 691 -15.51 -14.83 -27.43
CA THR A 691 -14.38 -14.55 -26.53
C THR A 691 -14.40 -15.51 -25.34
N LYS A 692 -13.22 -16.01 -24.97
CA LYS A 692 -13.04 -16.85 -23.78
C LYS A 692 -13.05 -15.99 -22.51
N TYR A 693 -13.86 -16.38 -21.54
CA TYR A 693 -13.94 -15.77 -20.21
C TYR A 693 -13.56 -16.77 -19.13
N TYR A 694 -12.74 -16.32 -18.19
CA TYR A 694 -12.46 -17.00 -16.93
C TYR A 694 -13.35 -16.41 -15.85
N TYR A 695 -13.85 -17.24 -14.95
CA TYR A 695 -14.63 -16.80 -13.82
C TYR A 695 -14.32 -17.61 -12.55
N ARG A 696 -14.58 -17.01 -11.40
CA ARG A 696 -14.40 -17.62 -10.07
C ARG A 696 -15.54 -17.21 -9.16
N ILE A 697 -16.08 -18.16 -8.40
CA ILE A 697 -17.15 -17.92 -7.44
C ILE A 697 -16.54 -17.89 -6.04
N ASN A 698 -16.45 -16.70 -5.46
CA ASN A 698 -16.04 -16.54 -4.07
C ASN A 698 -17.29 -16.49 -3.18
N VAL A 699 -17.20 -17.11 -2.02
CA VAL A 699 -18.28 -17.17 -1.02
C VAL A 699 -17.85 -16.44 0.25
N PHE A 700 -18.82 -15.87 0.95
CA PHE A 700 -18.59 -15.08 2.17
C PHE A 700 -19.38 -15.70 3.32
N ASP A 701 -18.75 -15.87 4.48
CA ASP A 701 -19.44 -16.29 5.70
C ASP A 701 -20.22 -15.13 6.35
N GLU A 702 -20.83 -15.36 7.52
CA GLU A 702 -21.57 -14.31 8.25
C GLU A 702 -20.65 -13.19 8.76
N GLU A 703 -19.35 -13.46 8.94
CA GLU A 703 -18.31 -12.47 9.28
C GLU A 703 -17.77 -11.70 8.07
N THR A 704 -18.30 -11.91 6.87
CA THR A 704 -17.81 -11.31 5.61
C THR A 704 -16.41 -11.76 5.19
N ALA A 705 -15.89 -12.86 5.77
CA ALA A 705 -14.63 -13.43 5.31
C ALA A 705 -14.83 -14.11 3.95
N GLU A 706 -13.95 -13.77 3.00
CA GLU A 706 -14.00 -14.28 1.62
C GLU A 706 -13.24 -15.62 1.52
N TYR A 707 -13.87 -16.61 0.90
CA TYR A 707 -13.28 -17.91 0.57
C TYR A 707 -13.26 -18.07 -0.94
N GLU A 708 -12.07 -18.31 -1.47
CA GLU A 708 -11.86 -18.37 -2.91
C GLU A 708 -12.33 -19.69 -3.50
N GLY A 709 -13.12 -19.59 -4.59
CA GLY A 709 -13.48 -20.76 -5.39
C GLY A 709 -12.39 -21.14 -6.40
N THR A 710 -12.68 -22.16 -7.20
CA THR A 710 -11.83 -22.54 -8.33
C THR A 710 -12.07 -21.65 -9.54
N ILE A 711 -11.02 -21.45 -10.35
CA ILE A 711 -11.13 -20.74 -11.63
C ILE A 711 -11.70 -21.71 -12.67
N LEU A 712 -12.79 -21.30 -13.29
CA LEU A 712 -13.50 -22.00 -14.37
C LEU A 712 -13.52 -21.11 -15.61
N ASP A 713 -13.92 -21.68 -16.75
CA ASP A 713 -14.00 -20.91 -18.00
C ASP A 713 -15.19 -21.29 -18.88
N PHE A 714 -15.61 -20.35 -19.74
CA PHE A 714 -16.54 -20.57 -20.83
C PHE A 714 -16.16 -19.66 -22.01
N THR A 715 -16.69 -19.93 -23.20
CA THR A 715 -16.49 -19.09 -24.39
C THR A 715 -17.83 -18.64 -24.92
N THR A 716 -18.04 -17.33 -25.06
CA THR A 716 -19.27 -16.77 -25.64
C THR A 716 -19.40 -17.20 -27.09
N LEU A 717 -20.63 -17.22 -27.60
CA LEU A 717 -20.86 -17.57 -29.00
C LEU A 717 -20.28 -16.47 -29.91
N PRO A 718 -19.56 -16.82 -30.99
CA PRO A 718 -19.07 -15.84 -31.95
C PRO A 718 -20.22 -15.28 -32.78
N ARG A 719 -20.22 -13.96 -33.02
CA ARG A 719 -21.20 -13.33 -33.91
C ARG A 719 -21.05 -13.87 -35.33
N PRO A 720 -22.15 -14.29 -36.00
CA PRO A 720 -22.08 -14.81 -37.36
C PRO A 720 -21.64 -13.69 -38.32
N LYS A 721 -20.66 -14.00 -39.18
CA LYS A 721 -20.06 -13.10 -40.17
C LYS A 721 -19.86 -13.84 -41.49
N ILE A 722 -20.18 -13.19 -42.60
CA ILE A 722 -19.95 -13.69 -43.96
C ILE A 722 -18.63 -13.14 -44.49
N ALA A 723 -17.80 -14.00 -45.06
CA ALA A 723 -16.53 -13.66 -45.69
C ALA A 723 -16.42 -14.30 -47.08
N THR A 724 -15.61 -13.70 -47.95
CA THR A 724 -15.18 -14.28 -49.23
C THR A 724 -16.34 -14.52 -50.22
N VAL A 725 -17.27 -13.57 -50.37
CA VAL A 725 -18.29 -13.67 -51.43
C VAL A 725 -17.60 -13.59 -52.78
N ARG A 726 -17.72 -14.67 -53.56
CA ARG A 726 -17.14 -14.81 -54.90
C ARG A 726 -18.25 -15.08 -55.90
N LEU A 727 -18.17 -14.38 -57.01
CA LEU A 727 -19.11 -14.47 -58.11
C LEU A 727 -18.36 -15.06 -59.31
N GLN A 728 -18.91 -16.14 -59.88
CA GLN A 728 -18.38 -16.77 -61.07
C GLN A 728 -19.50 -16.90 -62.11
N GLN A 729 -19.32 -16.26 -63.26
CA GLN A 729 -20.21 -16.44 -64.41
C GLN A 729 -20.13 -17.89 -64.89
N VAL A 730 -21.27 -18.53 -65.09
CA VAL A 730 -21.36 -19.89 -65.63
C VAL A 730 -21.47 -19.79 -67.15
N ARG A 731 -20.53 -20.38 -67.88
CA ARG A 731 -20.53 -20.39 -69.35
C ARG A 731 -21.42 -21.52 -69.89
N GLY A 732 -22.10 -21.27 -71.01
CA GLY A 732 -22.90 -22.28 -71.72
C GLY A 732 -24.27 -22.59 -71.10
N SER A 733 -24.82 -21.69 -70.28
CA SER A 733 -26.21 -21.75 -69.80
C SER A 733 -27.16 -21.05 -70.77
N SER A 734 -28.42 -21.50 -70.85
CA SER A 734 -29.51 -20.92 -71.69
C SER A 734 -30.06 -19.57 -71.20
N SER A 735 -29.41 -19.00 -70.19
CA SER A 735 -29.70 -17.68 -69.63
C SER A 735 -28.49 -17.24 -68.80
N SER A 736 -28.31 -15.95 -68.58
CA SER A 736 -27.21 -15.45 -67.75
C SER A 736 -27.30 -16.02 -66.33
N THR A 737 -26.27 -16.75 -65.93
CA THR A 737 -26.24 -17.52 -64.68
C THR A 737 -24.94 -17.26 -63.92
N VAL A 738 -25.03 -17.07 -62.60
CA VAL A 738 -23.89 -16.81 -61.72
C VAL A 738 -23.86 -17.81 -60.57
N LEU A 739 -22.70 -18.43 -60.36
CA LEU A 739 -22.38 -19.20 -59.18
C LEU A 739 -21.85 -18.25 -58.09
N VAL A 740 -22.55 -18.21 -56.97
CA VAL A 740 -22.20 -17.43 -55.78
C VAL A 740 -21.64 -18.38 -54.74
N THR A 741 -20.42 -18.14 -54.28
CA THR A 741 -19.81 -18.92 -53.19
C THR A 741 -19.36 -17.99 -52.07
N TRP A 742 -19.54 -18.40 -50.82
CA TRP A 742 -19.08 -17.64 -49.66
C TRP A 742 -18.80 -18.56 -48.48
N THR A 743 -18.15 -18.00 -47.47
CA THR A 743 -17.82 -18.69 -46.23
C THR A 743 -18.37 -17.91 -45.05
N SER A 744 -18.65 -18.58 -43.93
CA SER A 744 -19.04 -17.96 -42.67
C SER A 744 -18.25 -18.56 -41.49
N ASN A 745 -18.03 -17.75 -40.45
CA ASN A 745 -17.32 -18.21 -39.24
C ASN A 745 -18.16 -19.19 -38.40
N THR A 746 -19.49 -19.08 -38.46
CA THR A 746 -20.46 -19.98 -37.85
C THR A 746 -21.33 -20.65 -38.90
N GLU A 747 -22.02 -21.73 -38.53
CA GLU A 747 -23.03 -22.34 -39.40
C GLU A 747 -24.26 -21.43 -39.49
N ILE A 748 -24.56 -20.96 -40.70
CA ILE A 748 -25.69 -20.07 -40.97
C ILE A 748 -26.55 -20.63 -42.10
N SER A 749 -27.81 -20.23 -42.16
CA SER A 749 -28.64 -20.38 -43.35
C SER A 749 -28.14 -19.42 -44.44
N SER A 750 -28.67 -19.56 -45.65
CA SER A 750 -28.26 -18.78 -46.81
C SER A 750 -29.45 -18.04 -47.41
N ILE A 751 -29.34 -16.74 -47.56
CA ILE A 751 -30.28 -15.90 -48.32
C ILE A 751 -29.45 -15.04 -49.25
N VAL A 752 -29.66 -15.17 -50.56
CA VAL A 752 -29.04 -14.32 -51.57
C VAL A 752 -30.12 -13.42 -52.14
N THR A 753 -30.07 -12.13 -51.78
CA THR A 753 -30.92 -11.08 -52.34
C THR A 753 -30.23 -10.48 -53.55
N TYR A 754 -30.88 -10.43 -54.72
CA TYR A 754 -30.31 -9.87 -55.95
C TYR A 754 -31.32 -9.04 -56.74
N TYR A 755 -30.85 -7.99 -57.41
CA TYR A 755 -31.66 -7.11 -58.27
C TYR A 755 -30.81 -6.41 -59.33
N PRO A 756 -31.38 -5.99 -60.47
CA PRO A 756 -30.70 -5.09 -61.41
C PRO A 756 -30.33 -3.80 -60.69
N SER A 757 -29.07 -3.37 -60.78
CA SER A 757 -28.55 -2.22 -60.01
C SER A 757 -29.31 -0.91 -60.28
N ALA A 758 -29.98 -0.79 -61.43
CA ALA A 758 -30.82 0.36 -61.79
C ALA A 758 -32.27 0.28 -61.23
N ASN A 759 -32.70 -0.85 -60.69
CA ASN A 759 -34.07 -1.07 -60.19
C ASN A 759 -34.08 -1.94 -58.93
N ALA A 760 -33.80 -1.33 -57.78
CA ALA A 760 -33.81 -2.01 -56.49
C ALA A 760 -35.19 -2.56 -56.07
N SER A 761 -36.28 -2.05 -56.64
CA SER A 761 -37.63 -2.55 -56.36
C SER A 761 -37.92 -3.92 -56.98
N ALA A 762 -37.06 -4.40 -57.89
CA ALA A 762 -37.16 -5.74 -58.49
C ALA A 762 -36.34 -6.81 -57.72
N ALA A 763 -36.11 -6.60 -56.41
CA ALA A 763 -35.36 -7.53 -55.57
C ALA A 763 -36.01 -8.92 -55.47
N GLN A 764 -35.17 -9.94 -55.64
CA GLN A 764 -35.53 -11.34 -55.48
C GLN A 764 -34.63 -11.99 -54.44
N ASP A 765 -35.19 -12.94 -53.68
CA ASP A 765 -34.46 -13.72 -52.70
C ASP A 765 -34.37 -15.18 -53.14
N LYS A 766 -33.17 -15.76 -53.06
CA LYS A 766 -32.96 -17.20 -53.13
C LYS A 766 -32.48 -17.71 -51.77
N ILE A 767 -33.15 -18.72 -51.24
CA ILE A 767 -33.00 -19.15 -49.84
C ILE A 767 -32.60 -20.62 -49.80
N GLU A 768 -31.64 -20.93 -48.92
CA GLU A 768 -31.28 -22.29 -48.52
C GLU A 768 -31.22 -22.34 -46.98
N ILE A 769 -31.99 -23.25 -46.38
CA ILE A 769 -32.20 -23.30 -44.93
C ILE A 769 -31.13 -24.10 -44.20
N LYS A 770 -30.36 -24.91 -44.94
CA LYS A 770 -29.30 -25.74 -44.36
C LYS A 770 -28.23 -24.87 -43.72
N LEU A 771 -27.96 -25.11 -42.44
CA LEU A 771 -26.88 -24.42 -41.71
C LEU A 771 -25.53 -25.03 -42.10
N VAL A 772 -24.67 -24.25 -42.75
CA VAL A 772 -23.30 -24.67 -43.14
C VAL A 772 -22.32 -23.50 -42.98
N LYS A 773 -21.00 -23.78 -43.04
CA LYS A 773 -19.93 -22.75 -43.03
C LYS A 773 -19.41 -22.40 -44.42
N ALA A 774 -19.57 -23.30 -45.38
CA ALA A 774 -19.17 -23.09 -46.77
C ALA A 774 -20.41 -23.21 -47.64
N HIS A 775 -20.68 -22.16 -48.40
CA HIS A 775 -21.95 -21.95 -49.06
C HIS A 775 -21.73 -21.83 -50.57
N THR A 776 -22.68 -22.37 -51.31
CA THR A 776 -22.72 -22.29 -52.76
C THR A 776 -24.16 -22.13 -53.19
N MET A 777 -24.42 -21.20 -54.11
CA MET A 777 -25.75 -20.95 -54.64
C MET A 777 -25.67 -20.53 -56.10
N LEU A 778 -26.42 -21.21 -56.95
CA LEU A 778 -26.53 -20.88 -58.37
C LEU A 778 -27.70 -19.89 -58.56
N ILE A 779 -27.47 -18.77 -59.22
CA ILE A 779 -28.50 -17.76 -59.55
C ILE A 779 -28.69 -17.78 -61.08
N GLU A 780 -29.88 -18.13 -61.53
CA GLU A 780 -30.24 -18.37 -62.94
C GLU A 780 -31.29 -17.34 -63.42
N GLY A 781 -31.52 -17.23 -64.73
CA GLY A 781 -32.57 -16.37 -65.27
C GLY A 781 -32.29 -14.86 -65.14
N LEU A 782 -31.01 -14.48 -65.05
CA LEU A 782 -30.62 -13.06 -65.02
C LEU A 782 -30.72 -12.48 -66.44
N LEU A 783 -30.99 -11.18 -66.52
CA LEU A 783 -30.98 -10.46 -67.80
C LEU A 783 -29.53 -10.38 -68.33
N PRO A 784 -29.29 -10.61 -69.63
CA PRO A 784 -27.94 -10.50 -70.21
C PRO A 784 -27.43 -9.06 -70.21
N ASN A 785 -26.11 -8.90 -70.18
CA ASN A 785 -25.41 -7.60 -70.19
C ASN A 785 -25.98 -6.54 -69.22
N THR A 786 -26.46 -6.98 -68.06
CA THR A 786 -27.14 -6.13 -67.08
C THR A 786 -26.33 -6.08 -65.80
N ALA A 787 -26.14 -4.89 -65.23
CA ALA A 787 -25.52 -4.72 -63.94
C ALA A 787 -26.48 -5.17 -62.82
N TYR A 788 -26.03 -6.06 -61.96
CA TYR A 788 -26.75 -6.57 -60.80
C TYR A 788 -26.03 -6.23 -59.50
N THR A 789 -26.82 -5.95 -58.46
CA THR A 789 -26.35 -5.86 -57.08
C THR A 789 -26.85 -7.09 -56.31
N LEU A 790 -25.98 -7.71 -55.52
CA LEU A 790 -26.26 -8.92 -54.76
C LEU A 790 -25.78 -8.79 -53.33
N ILE A 791 -26.60 -9.20 -52.37
CA ILE A 791 -26.30 -9.21 -50.93
C ILE A 791 -26.57 -10.60 -50.40
N VAL A 792 -25.56 -11.21 -49.79
CA VAL A 792 -25.70 -12.46 -49.04
C VAL A 792 -26.04 -12.16 -47.59
N LYS A 793 -27.04 -12.86 -47.06
CA LYS A 793 -27.44 -12.88 -45.65
C LYS A 793 -27.51 -14.32 -45.15
N GLY A 794 -27.53 -14.51 -43.84
CA GLY A 794 -27.75 -15.81 -43.24
C GLY A 794 -28.00 -15.74 -41.75
N ARG A 795 -28.69 -16.73 -41.18
CA ARG A 795 -28.98 -16.78 -39.74
C ARG A 795 -28.43 -18.04 -39.10
N ASP A 796 -27.86 -17.92 -37.90
CA ASP A 796 -27.39 -19.07 -37.13
C ASP A 796 -28.54 -19.82 -36.43
N LYS A 797 -28.20 -20.88 -35.69
CA LYS A 797 -29.16 -21.74 -34.97
C LYS A 797 -29.98 -21.00 -33.89
N ILE A 798 -29.49 -19.86 -33.38
CA ILE A 798 -30.13 -19.08 -32.32
C ILE A 798 -30.86 -17.85 -32.93
N GLY A 799 -30.72 -17.63 -34.23
CA GLY A 799 -31.40 -16.60 -35.00
C GLY A 799 -30.61 -15.32 -35.22
N ASN A 800 -29.31 -15.28 -34.87
CA ASN A 800 -28.46 -14.13 -35.14
C ASN A 800 -28.16 -14.02 -36.63
N GLU A 801 -28.23 -12.81 -37.19
CA GLU A 801 -28.07 -12.56 -38.63
C GLU A 801 -26.65 -12.11 -38.99
N ALA A 802 -26.10 -12.71 -40.04
CA ALA A 802 -24.92 -12.26 -40.75
C ALA A 802 -25.31 -11.59 -42.07
N LEU A 803 -24.65 -10.47 -42.37
CA LEU A 803 -24.83 -9.71 -43.60
C LEU A 803 -23.48 -9.50 -44.30
N SER A 804 -23.44 -9.67 -45.62
CA SER A 804 -22.28 -9.32 -46.44
C SER A 804 -22.40 -7.91 -47.02
N ASN A 805 -21.27 -7.33 -47.44
CA ASN A 805 -21.29 -6.11 -48.24
C ASN A 805 -21.92 -6.38 -49.62
N PRO A 806 -22.68 -5.44 -50.21
CA PRO A 806 -23.22 -5.58 -51.54
C PRO A 806 -22.11 -5.83 -52.57
N GLN A 807 -22.31 -6.85 -53.41
CA GLN A 807 -21.46 -7.16 -54.55
C GLN A 807 -22.14 -6.67 -55.82
N THR A 808 -21.40 -6.01 -56.70
CA THR A 808 -21.89 -5.60 -58.01
C THR A 808 -21.18 -6.39 -59.12
N PHE A 809 -21.94 -6.83 -60.11
CA PHE A 809 -21.40 -7.52 -61.27
C PHE A 809 -22.28 -7.29 -62.49
N THR A 810 -21.70 -7.35 -63.69
CA THR A 810 -22.46 -7.35 -64.94
C THR A 810 -22.56 -8.78 -65.44
N THR A 811 -23.76 -9.23 -65.80
CA THR A 811 -23.96 -10.54 -66.43
C THR A 811 -23.27 -10.59 -67.79
N ALA A 812 -22.73 -11.76 -68.13
CA ALA A 812 -22.17 -11.97 -69.47
C ALA A 812 -23.29 -11.87 -70.53
N THR A 813 -22.92 -11.53 -71.77
CA THR A 813 -23.81 -11.76 -72.91
C THR A 813 -23.99 -13.26 -73.11
N ASP A 814 -25.12 -13.67 -73.69
CA ASP A 814 -25.27 -15.06 -74.08
C ASP A 814 -24.19 -15.43 -75.11
N THR A 815 -23.64 -16.63 -74.97
CA THR A 815 -22.58 -17.15 -75.85
C THR A 815 -22.91 -18.53 -76.38
N ARG A 816 -24.09 -19.07 -76.03
CA ARG A 816 -24.51 -20.40 -76.44
C ARG A 816 -25.48 -20.24 -77.60
N PRO A 817 -25.20 -20.83 -78.78
CA PRO A 817 -26.17 -20.87 -79.86
C PRO A 817 -27.46 -21.61 -79.46
N PRO A 818 -28.63 -21.22 -79.98
CA PRO A 818 -29.89 -21.87 -79.68
C PRO A 818 -29.87 -23.33 -80.16
N VAL A 819 -30.37 -24.27 -79.37
CA VAL A 819 -30.42 -25.68 -79.76
C VAL A 819 -31.68 -25.95 -80.57
N LEU A 820 -31.51 -26.36 -81.84
CA LEU A 820 -32.65 -26.74 -82.69
C LEU A 820 -33.09 -28.17 -82.40
N ALA A 821 -34.40 -28.35 -82.23
CA ALA A 821 -35.06 -29.64 -82.07
C ALA A 821 -36.23 -29.80 -83.06
N ASN A 822 -36.67 -31.05 -83.24
CA ASN A 822 -37.91 -31.40 -83.98
C ASN A 822 -38.00 -30.91 -85.43
N LEU A 823 -36.87 -30.79 -86.15
CA LEU A 823 -36.88 -30.38 -87.56
C LEU A 823 -37.76 -31.30 -88.44
N LYS A 824 -38.84 -30.73 -88.97
CA LYS A 824 -39.78 -31.39 -89.89
C LYS A 824 -39.82 -30.64 -91.21
N VAL A 825 -39.75 -31.38 -92.32
CA VAL A 825 -39.84 -30.82 -93.68
C VAL A 825 -40.97 -31.51 -94.42
N GLU A 826 -41.98 -30.74 -94.84
CA GLU A 826 -43.11 -31.20 -95.63
C GLU A 826 -43.07 -30.60 -97.03
N THR A 827 -43.51 -31.35 -98.04
CA THR A 827 -43.51 -30.91 -99.43
C THR A 827 -44.92 -30.71 -99.96
N VAL A 828 -45.17 -29.59 -100.64
CA VAL A 828 -46.48 -29.24 -101.20
C VAL A 828 -46.32 -28.84 -102.68
N ILE A 829 -47.30 -29.19 -103.54
CA ILE A 829 -47.37 -28.68 -104.93
C ILE A 829 -48.29 -27.45 -104.97
N GLN A 830 -47.88 -26.42 -105.72
CA GLN A 830 -48.67 -25.22 -105.97
C GLN A 830 -48.85 -24.98 -107.49
N GLY A 831 -50.10 -24.94 -107.95
CA GLY A 831 -50.47 -24.72 -109.37
C GLY A 831 -50.91 -25.99 -110.12
N ALA A 832 -51.43 -25.83 -111.35
CA ALA A 832 -51.82 -26.92 -112.26
C ALA A 832 -51.51 -26.55 -113.71
N GLY A 833 -50.85 -27.44 -114.47
CA GLY A 833 -50.42 -27.17 -115.85
C GLY A 833 -48.92 -26.82 -115.97
N GLU A 834 -48.51 -26.19 -117.07
CA GLU A 834 -47.08 -25.90 -117.37
C GLU A 834 -46.39 -24.94 -116.38
N GLU A 835 -47.15 -24.25 -115.53
CA GLU A 835 -46.66 -23.33 -114.48
C GLU A 835 -46.62 -23.98 -113.07
N THR A 836 -46.44 -25.30 -112.96
CA THR A 836 -46.44 -25.99 -111.66
C THR A 836 -45.14 -25.78 -110.89
N THR A 837 -45.23 -25.34 -109.63
CA THR A 837 -44.10 -25.23 -108.70
C THR A 837 -44.31 -26.07 -107.45
N ALA A 838 -43.24 -26.41 -106.75
CA ALA A 838 -43.24 -27.08 -105.47
C ALA A 838 -42.81 -26.11 -104.36
N GLN A 839 -43.25 -26.38 -103.13
CA GLN A 839 -42.85 -25.65 -101.93
C GLN A 839 -42.44 -26.61 -100.82
N LEU A 840 -41.53 -26.16 -99.96
CA LEU A 840 -41.19 -26.86 -98.71
C LEU A 840 -41.71 -26.06 -97.52
N VAL A 841 -42.34 -26.74 -96.56
CA VAL A 841 -42.67 -26.16 -95.26
C VAL A 841 -41.72 -26.79 -94.25
N VAL A 842 -40.83 -25.99 -93.68
CA VAL A 842 -39.80 -26.42 -92.72
C VAL A 842 -40.17 -25.87 -91.35
N ALA A 843 -40.32 -26.75 -90.36
CA ALA A 843 -40.66 -26.37 -88.99
C ALA A 843 -39.66 -26.96 -87.98
N TRP A 844 -39.32 -26.22 -86.93
CA TRP A 844 -38.43 -26.66 -85.85
C TRP A 844 -38.67 -25.83 -84.57
N ASP A 845 -38.20 -26.36 -83.44
CA ASP A 845 -38.29 -25.70 -82.13
C ASP A 845 -36.89 -25.31 -81.65
N THR A 846 -36.78 -24.30 -80.79
CA THR A 846 -35.54 -23.90 -80.11
C THR A 846 -35.68 -23.89 -78.60
N ASP A 847 -34.59 -24.17 -77.87
CA ASP A 847 -34.57 -24.18 -76.39
C ASP A 847 -34.44 -22.78 -75.76
N GLU A 848 -34.26 -21.75 -76.59
CA GLU A 848 -34.31 -20.32 -76.25
C GLU A 848 -34.96 -19.51 -77.38
N LEU A 849 -35.31 -18.26 -77.09
CA LEU A 849 -35.89 -17.33 -78.06
C LEU A 849 -34.90 -17.08 -79.20
N SER A 850 -35.30 -17.40 -80.43
CA SER A 850 -34.43 -17.26 -81.59
C SER A 850 -35.18 -16.84 -82.84
N THR A 851 -34.44 -16.47 -83.87
CA THR A 851 -34.91 -16.10 -85.21
C THR A 851 -35.06 -17.34 -86.09
N SER A 852 -35.68 -17.21 -87.28
CA SER A 852 -35.84 -18.32 -88.21
C SER A 852 -35.40 -18.01 -89.64
N GLN A 853 -34.65 -18.93 -90.25
CA GLN A 853 -34.28 -18.90 -91.66
C GLN A 853 -34.01 -20.33 -92.18
N VAL A 854 -34.25 -20.60 -93.46
CA VAL A 854 -33.92 -21.88 -94.09
C VAL A 854 -32.93 -21.67 -95.23
N ALA A 855 -31.81 -22.38 -95.19
CA ALA A 855 -30.89 -22.51 -96.31
C ALA A 855 -31.23 -23.77 -97.12
N TYR A 856 -31.32 -23.67 -98.44
CA TYR A 856 -31.73 -24.76 -99.32
C TYR A 856 -30.91 -24.80 -100.62
N GLY A 857 -30.78 -25.99 -101.21
CA GLY A 857 -30.06 -26.21 -102.48
C GLY A 857 -30.57 -27.44 -103.24
N GLU A 858 -30.48 -27.43 -104.56
CA GLU A 858 -30.83 -28.59 -105.39
C GLU A 858 -29.72 -29.65 -105.35
N GLY A 859 -30.09 -30.93 -105.25
CA GLY A 859 -29.20 -32.07 -105.12
C GLY A 859 -29.27 -32.74 -103.74
N SER A 860 -28.63 -33.90 -103.59
CA SER A 860 -28.60 -34.67 -102.33
C SER A 860 -27.44 -34.30 -101.39
N SER A 861 -26.54 -33.41 -101.84
CA SER A 861 -25.40 -32.90 -101.07
C SER A 861 -24.76 -31.72 -101.81
N GLY A 862 -24.26 -30.70 -101.11
CA GLY A 862 -23.55 -29.57 -101.72
C GLY A 862 -23.57 -28.32 -100.83
N ASN A 863 -23.14 -27.18 -101.39
CA ASN A 863 -23.29 -25.90 -100.70
C ASN A 863 -24.73 -25.40 -100.85
N LEU A 864 -25.35 -25.04 -99.72
CA LEU A 864 -26.67 -24.41 -99.68
C LEU A 864 -26.55 -22.95 -100.11
N VAL A 865 -26.64 -22.72 -101.42
CA VAL A 865 -26.45 -21.41 -102.05
C VAL A 865 -27.65 -20.48 -101.93
N ASN A 866 -28.85 -21.00 -101.63
CA ASN A 866 -30.05 -20.19 -101.45
C ASN A 866 -30.45 -20.14 -99.97
N LYS A 867 -30.95 -18.99 -99.53
CA LYS A 867 -31.55 -18.78 -98.20
C LYS A 867 -32.91 -18.11 -98.35
N THR A 868 -33.86 -18.47 -97.50
CA THR A 868 -35.12 -17.73 -97.38
C THR A 868 -34.89 -16.34 -96.78
N GLN A 869 -35.93 -15.51 -96.77
CA GLN A 869 -35.93 -14.31 -95.93
C GLN A 869 -35.64 -14.72 -94.47
N HIS A 870 -34.80 -13.94 -93.81
CA HIS A 870 -34.53 -14.08 -92.39
C HIS A 870 -35.66 -13.42 -91.61
N ASP A 871 -36.37 -14.20 -90.81
CA ASP A 871 -37.40 -13.72 -89.90
C ASP A 871 -36.76 -13.37 -88.56
N THR A 872 -36.77 -12.09 -88.22
CA THR A 872 -36.15 -11.53 -87.02
C THR A 872 -37.02 -11.66 -85.78
N ASP A 873 -38.26 -12.16 -85.89
CA ASP A 873 -39.12 -12.33 -84.73
C ASP A 873 -38.60 -13.46 -83.82
N LEU A 874 -38.31 -13.11 -82.58
CA LEU A 874 -37.77 -14.03 -81.58
C LEU A 874 -38.88 -14.91 -81.00
N THR A 875 -38.90 -16.19 -81.38
CA THR A 875 -39.89 -17.16 -80.89
C THR A 875 -39.23 -18.50 -80.53
N TYR A 876 -39.98 -19.40 -79.89
CA TYR A 876 -39.51 -20.76 -79.57
C TYR A 876 -39.85 -21.78 -80.66
N ASN A 877 -40.84 -21.51 -81.51
CA ASN A 877 -41.33 -22.45 -82.53
C ASN A 877 -41.34 -21.76 -83.89
N HIS A 878 -40.68 -22.36 -84.87
CA HIS A 878 -40.38 -21.74 -86.16
C HIS A 878 -41.06 -22.50 -87.29
N VAL A 879 -41.61 -21.77 -88.27
CA VAL A 879 -42.15 -22.35 -89.51
C VAL A 879 -41.78 -21.45 -90.69
N VAL A 880 -40.99 -21.97 -91.62
CA VAL A 880 -40.52 -21.25 -92.80
C VAL A 880 -40.93 -21.98 -94.06
N VAL A 881 -41.51 -21.24 -95.01
CA VAL A 881 -41.91 -21.77 -96.33
C VAL A 881 -40.87 -21.40 -97.39
N VAL A 882 -40.41 -22.39 -98.15
CA VAL A 882 -39.52 -22.22 -99.31
C VAL A 882 -40.36 -22.35 -100.59
N PRO A 883 -40.68 -21.25 -101.29
CA PRO A 883 -41.55 -21.28 -102.46
C PRO A 883 -40.81 -21.51 -103.80
N ASN A 884 -41.57 -21.71 -104.88
CA ASN A 884 -41.12 -21.68 -106.29
C ASN A 884 -40.04 -22.71 -106.68
N LEU A 885 -40.03 -23.88 -106.05
CA LEU A 885 -39.09 -24.95 -106.40
C LEU A 885 -39.57 -25.74 -107.62
N GLN A 886 -38.64 -26.33 -108.37
CA GLN A 886 -39.01 -27.22 -109.48
C GLN A 886 -39.61 -28.54 -108.94
N PRO A 887 -40.74 -29.02 -109.51
CA PRO A 887 -41.29 -30.35 -109.20
C PRO A 887 -40.35 -31.49 -109.61
N SER A 888 -40.45 -32.65 -108.95
CA SER A 888 -39.62 -33.85 -109.22
C SER A 888 -38.11 -33.64 -109.11
N ARG A 889 -37.66 -32.70 -108.26
CA ARG A 889 -36.25 -32.46 -107.97
C ARG A 889 -35.92 -32.82 -106.52
N VAL A 890 -34.67 -33.18 -106.29
CA VAL A 890 -34.14 -33.43 -104.94
C VAL A 890 -33.60 -32.10 -104.41
N TYR A 891 -33.97 -31.74 -103.19
CA TYR A 891 -33.42 -30.61 -102.46
C TYR A 891 -32.86 -31.08 -101.11
N HIS A 892 -31.87 -30.39 -100.59
CA HIS A 892 -31.42 -30.53 -99.21
C HIS A 892 -31.54 -29.18 -98.51
N VAL A 893 -31.91 -29.20 -97.22
CA VAL A 893 -32.21 -27.99 -96.44
C VAL A 893 -31.62 -28.04 -95.05
N LYS A 894 -31.25 -26.87 -94.53
CA LYS A 894 -30.92 -26.64 -93.12
C LYS A 894 -31.75 -25.49 -92.57
N ALA A 895 -32.28 -25.68 -91.38
CA ALA A 895 -32.78 -24.58 -90.58
C ALA A 895 -31.60 -23.85 -89.92
N ILE A 896 -31.68 -22.53 -89.86
CA ILE A 896 -30.73 -21.64 -89.23
C ILE A 896 -31.52 -20.76 -88.25
N SER A 897 -31.06 -20.69 -87.00
CA SER A 897 -31.60 -19.80 -85.99
C SER A 897 -30.48 -19.03 -85.32
N PHE A 898 -30.75 -17.76 -85.01
CA PHE A 898 -29.87 -16.90 -84.22
C PHE A 898 -30.62 -16.51 -82.95
N ASP A 899 -29.99 -16.59 -81.79
CA ASP A 899 -30.56 -16.03 -80.56
C ASP A 899 -30.50 -14.48 -80.58
N ASP A 900 -31.01 -13.83 -79.53
CA ASP A 900 -30.94 -12.36 -79.36
C ASP A 900 -29.50 -11.82 -79.22
N ALA A 901 -28.52 -12.71 -78.98
CA ALA A 901 -27.09 -12.38 -78.88
C ALA A 901 -26.32 -12.67 -80.19
N ASP A 902 -27.02 -12.91 -81.30
CA ASP A 902 -26.49 -13.25 -82.63
C ASP A 902 -25.67 -14.56 -82.69
N ASN A 903 -25.83 -15.47 -81.73
CA ASN A 903 -25.21 -16.80 -81.79
C ASN A 903 -25.96 -17.68 -82.79
N GLU A 904 -25.30 -18.05 -83.90
CA GLU A 904 -25.89 -18.88 -84.96
C GLU A 904 -25.85 -20.37 -84.62
N SER A 905 -26.97 -21.05 -84.82
CA SER A 905 -27.04 -22.51 -84.88
C SER A 905 -27.69 -22.99 -86.17
N GLN A 906 -27.26 -24.17 -86.62
CA GLN A 906 -27.76 -24.81 -87.83
C GLN A 906 -28.24 -26.22 -87.51
N SER A 907 -29.36 -26.62 -88.12
CA SER A 907 -29.81 -28.01 -88.05
C SER A 907 -28.90 -28.94 -88.86
N VAL A 908 -29.07 -30.25 -88.63
CA VAL A 908 -28.56 -31.26 -89.57
C VAL A 908 -29.20 -31.08 -90.95
N ASP A 909 -28.47 -31.45 -91.99
CA ASP A 909 -28.92 -31.34 -93.37
C ASP A 909 -30.00 -32.38 -93.68
N ARG A 910 -31.12 -31.95 -94.27
CA ARG A 910 -32.28 -32.79 -94.53
C ARG A 910 -32.59 -32.84 -96.02
N VAL A 911 -32.42 -34.01 -96.62
CA VAL A 911 -32.73 -34.27 -98.03
C VAL A 911 -34.21 -34.60 -98.20
N VAL A 912 -34.85 -33.97 -99.20
CA VAL A 912 -36.27 -34.07 -99.50
C VAL A 912 -36.48 -34.08 -101.03
N ILE A 913 -37.53 -34.74 -101.51
CA ILE A 913 -37.86 -34.84 -102.94
C ILE A 913 -39.17 -34.12 -103.20
N THR A 914 -39.19 -33.16 -104.11
CA THR A 914 -40.44 -32.45 -104.47
C THR A 914 -41.36 -33.37 -105.28
N PRO A 915 -42.69 -33.33 -105.07
CA PRO A 915 -43.61 -34.26 -105.72
C PRO A 915 -43.74 -33.98 -107.24
N LYS A 916 -44.30 -34.93 -107.99
CA LYS A 916 -44.45 -34.85 -109.46
C LYS A 916 -45.63 -33.97 -109.87
N ALA A 917 -45.42 -33.08 -110.84
CA ALA A 917 -46.47 -32.26 -111.43
C ALA A 917 -47.61 -33.13 -112.02
N THR A 918 -48.83 -32.90 -111.58
CA THR A 918 -50.04 -33.57 -112.08
C THR A 918 -50.71 -32.71 -113.15
N GLN A 919 -50.98 -33.28 -114.34
CA GLN A 919 -51.68 -32.57 -115.42
C GLN A 919 -53.17 -32.42 -115.10
N SER A 920 -53.73 -31.23 -115.37
CA SER A 920 -55.16 -30.94 -115.19
C SER A 920 -56.04 -31.89 -116.01
N ALA A 921 -57.01 -32.54 -115.36
CA ALA A 921 -57.95 -33.48 -115.98
C ALA A 921 -58.73 -32.88 -117.17
N LEU A 922 -58.89 -31.56 -117.22
CA LEU A 922 -59.57 -30.84 -118.32
C LEU A 922 -58.76 -30.89 -119.63
N ASN A 923 -57.42 -30.88 -119.57
CA ASN A 923 -56.56 -30.98 -120.76
C ASN A 923 -56.54 -32.39 -121.37
N LEU A 924 -56.74 -33.44 -120.56
CA LEU A 924 -56.86 -34.82 -121.01
C LEU A 924 -58.15 -35.09 -121.79
N VAL A 925 -59.21 -34.31 -121.57
CA VAL A 925 -60.49 -34.41 -122.30
C VAL A 925 -60.41 -33.71 -123.67
N ILE A 926 -59.76 -32.55 -123.75
CA ILE A 926 -59.63 -31.76 -125.00
C ILE A 926 -58.76 -32.48 -126.04
N ILE A 927 -57.66 -33.13 -125.61
CA ILE A 927 -56.79 -33.90 -126.52
C ILE A 927 -57.51 -35.14 -127.08
N ASN A 928 -58.37 -35.78 -126.31
CA ASN A 928 -59.12 -36.97 -126.76
C ASN A 928 -60.33 -36.63 -127.65
N LEU A 929 -61.00 -35.48 -127.46
CA LEU A 929 -62.07 -35.03 -128.36
C LEU A 929 -61.54 -34.59 -129.74
N SER A 930 -60.34 -34.01 -129.82
CA SER A 930 -59.73 -33.61 -131.11
C SER A 930 -59.30 -34.81 -131.99
N LYS A 931 -59.05 -35.97 -131.39
CA LYS A 931 -58.74 -37.24 -132.10
C LYS A 931 -59.99 -38.00 -132.57
N ALA A 932 -61.19 -37.64 -132.10
CA ALA A 932 -62.44 -38.35 -132.43
C ALA A 932 -63.27 -37.70 -133.56
N PHE A 933 -63.06 -36.41 -133.90
CA PHE A 933 -63.89 -35.67 -134.87
C PHE A 933 -63.10 -34.74 -135.81
N GLY A 934 -61.94 -35.17 -136.28
CA GLY A 934 -61.11 -34.48 -137.28
C GLY A 934 -61.12 -35.13 -138.66
N PHE A 935 -62.25 -35.00 -139.39
CA PHE A 935 -62.37 -34.97 -140.86
C PHE A 935 -62.29 -36.28 -141.68
N LEU A 936 -63.38 -36.61 -142.39
CA LEU A 936 -63.32 -37.17 -143.75
C LEU A 936 -63.55 -35.99 -144.71
N GLY A 937 -62.57 -35.66 -145.55
CA GLY A 937 -62.77 -34.65 -146.59
C GLY A 937 -61.63 -34.39 -147.57
N ASN A 938 -61.16 -35.42 -148.27
CA ASN A 938 -60.82 -35.34 -149.71
C ASN A 938 -59.74 -34.34 -150.24
N TYR A 939 -58.83 -34.93 -151.03
CA TYR A 939 -58.29 -34.43 -152.32
C TYR A 939 -57.56 -33.07 -152.42
N GLY A 940 -56.30 -33.14 -152.90
CA GLY A 940 -55.82 -32.38 -154.08
C GLY A 940 -55.53 -30.87 -153.96
N SER A 941 -54.22 -30.56 -153.82
CA SER A 941 -53.48 -29.43 -154.41
C SER A 941 -54.12 -28.03 -154.54
N ASN A 942 -53.75 -27.13 -153.62
CA ASN A 942 -52.85 -25.98 -153.85
C ASN A 942 -52.25 -25.51 -152.53
#